data_AF-D8QZ25-F1
#
_entry.id   AF-D8QZ25-F1
#
_cell.length_a   1.000
_cell.length_b   1.000
_cell.length_c   1.000
_cell.angle_alpha   90.00
_cell.angle_beta   90.00
_cell.angle_gamma   90.00
#
_symmetry.space_group_name_H-M   'P 1'
#
loop_
_entity.id
_entity.type
_entity.pdbx_description
1 polymer ?
#
loop_
_entity_poly.entity_id
_entity_poly.type
_entity_poly.pdbx_seq_one_letter_code
_entity_poly.pdbx_strand_id
1 'polypeptide(L)'
;MNRLTTNVEEQLIVKAIQEEVTWENLPKRLKLFMASKDDWHRKIKEYCIKKRLKWSECHARNACREGEYYDDLMRYLRKNLALFPYHLSENICRLMRVSPFRYYCDMLYEVMRNEKPYDSIPNFSAADALRLTGIGRNEFIDTMNKSRGKKFMWKMNKSIVKDMLPTVPVDIAIEPWWTVCVVNLSLEEYRKLSPEELYVIDKICKEDIKLYCEFDPKVVRSLYRRGLVYFDILVLPDDRFQVSNLEGFVSNREQSYEDPIEEVLYAVFVASSEHATISELAATLQVDLDQLEAAVSVACRLGWATKMLDPAALLNDSNQPGSPGSEGEGLSFFTSPGGQSPSHDGGGGDQPRSKSGIRVAFLIDANMTSYLMMGSFSPGLKNHAVTLYEAGKLGDSNIAEFCSDLKSLESTKLEGELQQFVDHALSLRYALECLRSGGTATDTDDELEEAGPGVVNGELENASDFESEFSFINGQGTTANRLSLSSDTGLAGIVRGKRKKYYRVDVLRCESLASLASATLQRLFQRDYSFVVSMIPLACPPLVASYNAAGPVHFGPPSRAAVTPWMKLLLYTVFECGPVSVVLLRGLRLRLLPPPLAGCSKALVWTWDGSTFAGIGGRLEGTMIPGAVLLHGLNSVLRHSAVLVQPFQEGPDSSPVTVDVPLPLSEDRFKSHLSGSDDETLQSYMESADELSLKTVGYIRFLRVGSLEDSVRWVPQAVEFGVPLSDTELCKAVCEGAVSCELFHLFSLPKHQDAMQQLKKMLHDFIGEYQANGLVAKLAYTAEKTETGRRPELTVNFSSRWNPFAEPDSPSPKKNPRSRRRHSSMMSFDGDILRAFSLAPIDQSPSEPSSANKSDPLDDLDVGDVPLPGTAAAAMGEVVNPAVKLGILGCASIARKVSRAILLAGSGVELYAIASRSLEKAQEFAKANGFPSSAKVYGSYDELLDDDAVDAVYVPLPTGLHLEWVLKAAAKGKHILLEKPLSLNNEDLDKMVDACESKGLQLMDGTMWMHHPRTERMHKDLQALGDIKEVRSTFSFPAQILFPGFLKNNIRVKAGLDELGALGDIGWYCIRAILWALDYRLPDLVTALPNATINESGVITACSARMVWIKKNRQDEQDEQEEGETTVATFSCSFHAFMTMHVTVQGTTGALACDDFAIPFSDARAAYRVLSNAGFADMDLTWRLESRDVVVDNEVPQEAAMVREFARIVSGIKRGGGAVERGWHDKAKKTQAVLCAVRDSIAAGYKTISLS
;
A
#
# COMPACT_ATOMS: atom_id res chain seq x y z
N MET A 1 11.80 -5.95 10.58
CA MET A 1 11.03 -7.22 10.61
C MET A 1 11.80 -8.30 9.86
N ASN A 2 12.33 -9.33 10.53
CA ASN A 2 12.91 -10.49 9.85
C ASN A 2 11.83 -11.55 9.62
N ARG A 3 11.08 -11.46 8.51
CA ARG A 3 10.28 -12.58 8.03
C ARG A 3 11.23 -13.65 7.48
N LEU A 4 11.59 -14.60 8.33
CA LEU A 4 12.30 -15.82 7.93
C LEU A 4 11.49 -16.51 6.81
N THR A 5 12.16 -16.91 5.74
CA THR A 5 11.55 -17.63 4.63
C THR A 5 11.06 -18.99 5.10
N THR A 6 9.76 -19.13 5.34
CA THR A 6 9.12 -20.42 5.63
C THR A 6 9.32 -21.35 4.44
N ASN A 7 9.71 -22.59 4.70
CA ASN A 7 9.99 -23.52 3.61
C ASN A 7 8.69 -23.90 2.86
N VAL A 8 8.80 -24.22 1.57
CA VAL A 8 7.65 -24.55 0.71
C VAL A 8 6.89 -25.76 1.23
N GLU A 9 7.58 -26.76 1.80
CA GLU A 9 6.93 -27.87 2.51
C GLU A 9 6.14 -27.43 3.75
N GLU A 10 6.59 -26.42 4.50
CA GLU A 10 5.86 -25.94 5.69
C GLU A 10 4.58 -25.20 5.31
N GLN A 11 4.63 -24.38 4.25
CA GLN A 11 3.45 -23.71 3.70
C GLN A 11 2.42 -24.73 3.18
N LEU A 12 2.89 -25.80 2.53
CA LEU A 12 2.04 -26.92 2.11
C LEU A 12 1.44 -27.70 3.28
N ILE A 13 2.20 -27.93 4.35
CA ILE A 13 1.70 -28.57 5.58
C ILE A 13 0.62 -27.69 6.22
N VAL A 14 0.86 -26.39 6.36
CA VAL A 14 -0.14 -25.43 6.89
C VAL A 14 -1.43 -25.48 6.05
N LYS A 15 -1.32 -25.42 4.73
CA LYS A 15 -2.48 -25.49 3.84
C LYS A 15 -3.25 -26.82 3.97
N ALA A 16 -2.56 -27.95 4.03
CA ALA A 16 -3.21 -29.26 4.20
C ALA A 16 -3.88 -29.42 5.58
N ILE A 17 -3.43 -28.70 6.62
CA ILE A 17 -4.12 -28.64 7.92
C ILE A 17 -5.38 -27.77 7.85
N GLN A 18 -5.32 -26.64 7.13
CA GLN A 18 -6.48 -25.76 6.87
C GLN A 18 -7.57 -26.46 6.03
N GLU A 19 -7.18 -27.30 5.09
CA GLU A 19 -8.08 -28.11 4.23
C GLU A 19 -8.57 -29.41 4.90
N GLU A 20 -8.32 -29.61 6.21
CA GLU A 20 -8.70 -30.80 7.00
C GLU A 20 -8.27 -32.16 6.40
N VAL A 21 -7.09 -32.21 5.77
CA VAL A 21 -6.63 -33.40 5.02
C VAL A 21 -6.23 -34.54 5.96
N THR A 22 -6.88 -35.71 5.82
CA THR A 22 -6.51 -36.91 6.58
C THR A 22 -5.13 -37.44 6.20
N TRP A 23 -4.45 -38.14 7.13
CA TRP A 23 -3.16 -38.78 6.86
C TRP A 23 -3.22 -39.66 5.62
N GLU A 24 -4.30 -40.45 5.46
CA GLU A 24 -4.50 -41.36 4.34
C GLU A 24 -4.47 -40.61 3.00
N ASN A 25 -5.08 -39.43 2.93
CA ASN A 25 -5.17 -38.58 1.74
C ASN A 25 -3.98 -37.63 1.55
N LEU A 26 -3.14 -37.41 2.58
CA LEU A 26 -1.99 -36.50 2.52
C LEU A 26 -1.04 -36.83 1.34
N PRO A 27 -0.62 -35.86 0.50
CA PRO A 27 0.23 -36.12 -0.66
C PRO A 27 1.54 -36.85 -0.34
N LYS A 28 1.97 -37.76 -1.23
CA LYS A 28 3.18 -38.58 -1.03
C LYS A 28 4.45 -37.75 -0.77
N ARG A 29 4.60 -36.56 -1.37
CA ARG A 29 5.72 -35.64 -1.08
C ARG A 29 5.75 -35.20 0.38
N LEU A 30 4.60 -34.85 0.96
CA LEU A 30 4.52 -34.45 2.37
C LEU A 30 4.74 -35.65 3.30
N LYS A 31 4.21 -36.82 2.95
CA LYS A 31 4.50 -38.08 3.66
C LYS A 31 5.98 -38.48 3.68
N LEU A 32 6.81 -38.00 2.75
CA LEU A 32 8.27 -38.21 2.77
C LEU A 32 9.00 -37.25 3.73
N PHE A 33 8.39 -36.11 4.05
CA PHE A 33 8.89 -35.13 5.03
C PHE A 33 8.42 -35.40 6.47
N MET A 34 7.57 -36.41 6.67
CA MET A 34 6.88 -36.65 7.95
C MET A 34 7.00 -38.11 8.36
N ALA A 35 7.61 -38.36 9.52
CA ALA A 35 8.12 -39.68 9.86
C ALA A 35 7.03 -40.73 10.14
N SER A 36 5.83 -40.30 10.55
CA SER A 36 4.68 -41.19 10.82
C SER A 36 3.35 -40.44 10.76
N LYS A 37 2.23 -41.19 10.89
CA LYS A 37 0.89 -40.60 11.10
C LYS A 37 0.83 -39.72 12.35
N ASP A 38 1.56 -40.11 13.41
CA ASP A 38 1.64 -39.37 14.67
C ASP A 38 2.40 -38.03 14.48
N ASP A 39 3.34 -37.97 13.54
CA ASP A 39 4.02 -36.74 13.13
C ASP A 39 3.06 -35.76 12.43
N TRP A 40 2.13 -36.27 11.61
CA TRP A 40 1.03 -35.47 11.03
C TRP A 40 0.06 -34.97 12.10
N HIS A 41 -0.39 -35.85 13.01
CA HIS A 41 -1.24 -35.47 14.14
C HIS A 41 -0.56 -34.41 15.03
N ARG A 42 0.75 -34.52 15.25
CA ARG A 42 1.55 -33.52 15.96
C ARG A 42 1.56 -32.17 15.22
N LYS A 43 1.74 -32.15 13.90
CA LYS A 43 1.72 -30.88 13.13
C LYS A 43 0.35 -30.22 13.09
N ILE A 44 -0.73 -30.98 12.99
CA ILE A 44 -2.10 -30.46 13.18
C ILE A 44 -2.21 -29.78 14.56
N LYS A 45 -1.80 -30.49 15.62
CA LYS A 45 -1.86 -30.00 17.01
C LYS A 45 -1.02 -28.73 17.20
N GLU A 46 0.24 -28.73 16.72
CA GLU A 46 1.15 -27.57 16.75
C GLU A 46 0.56 -26.34 16.03
N TYR A 47 -0.07 -26.52 14.87
CA TYR A 47 -0.67 -25.41 14.11
C TYR A 47 -1.89 -24.82 14.81
N CYS A 48 -2.85 -25.66 15.22
CA CYS A 48 -4.07 -25.20 15.87
C CYS A 48 -3.78 -24.49 17.22
N ILE A 49 -2.80 -25.00 17.99
CA ILE A 49 -2.31 -24.36 19.22
C ILE A 49 -1.68 -22.99 18.95
N LYS A 50 -0.83 -22.86 17.91
CA LYS A 50 -0.22 -21.59 17.51
C LYS A 50 -1.28 -20.55 17.14
N LYS A 51 -2.25 -20.91 16.30
CA LYS A 51 -3.34 -20.00 15.87
C LYS A 51 -4.56 -19.97 16.82
N ARG A 52 -4.40 -20.41 18.08
CA ARG A 52 -5.39 -20.26 19.17
C ARG A 52 -6.80 -20.81 18.83
N LEU A 53 -6.88 -21.87 18.04
CA LEU A 53 -8.18 -22.38 17.55
C LEU A 53 -8.91 -23.23 18.61
N LYS A 54 -10.24 -23.17 18.60
CA LYS A 54 -11.13 -23.94 19.49
C LYS A 54 -11.21 -25.41 19.03
N TRP A 55 -11.11 -26.36 19.97
CA TRP A 55 -10.92 -27.78 19.65
C TRP A 55 -12.10 -28.40 18.89
N SER A 56 -13.33 -28.00 19.21
CA SER A 56 -14.55 -28.46 18.53
C SER A 56 -14.59 -28.06 17.06
N GLU A 57 -14.22 -26.83 16.73
CA GLU A 57 -14.30 -26.29 15.37
C GLU A 57 -13.08 -26.63 14.49
N CYS A 58 -11.90 -26.88 15.07
CA CYS A 58 -10.69 -27.14 14.28
C CYS A 58 -10.33 -28.63 14.08
N HIS A 59 -9.46 -28.90 13.11
CA HIS A 59 -9.01 -30.25 12.73
C HIS A 59 -8.30 -31.04 13.85
N ALA A 60 -7.86 -30.39 14.94
CA ALA A 60 -7.22 -31.04 16.08
C ALA A 60 -8.10 -32.13 16.75
N ARG A 61 -9.43 -32.05 16.63
CA ARG A 61 -10.37 -33.10 17.07
C ARG A 61 -10.10 -34.48 16.48
N ASN A 62 -9.51 -34.54 15.29
CA ASN A 62 -9.15 -35.79 14.62
C ASN A 62 -7.76 -36.32 15.04
N ALA A 63 -6.96 -35.47 15.70
CA ALA A 63 -5.57 -35.75 16.06
C ALA A 63 -5.38 -36.12 17.55
N CYS A 64 -6.13 -35.48 18.45
CA CYS A 64 -6.01 -35.64 19.91
C CYS A 64 -7.33 -35.35 20.65
N ARG A 65 -7.43 -35.79 21.91
CA ARG A 65 -8.64 -35.60 22.74
C ARG A 65 -8.74 -34.17 23.29
N GLU A 66 -9.95 -33.67 23.53
CA GLU A 66 -10.20 -32.29 24.01
C GLU A 66 -9.28 -31.86 25.18
N GLY A 67 -9.27 -32.60 26.28
CA GLY A 67 -8.41 -32.28 27.43
C GLY A 67 -6.90 -32.36 27.15
N GLU A 68 -6.48 -33.22 26.23
CA GLU A 68 -5.06 -33.36 25.82
C GLU A 68 -4.63 -32.22 24.89
N TYR A 69 -5.57 -31.60 24.17
CA TYR A 69 -5.35 -30.39 23.39
C TYR A 69 -5.19 -29.16 24.29
N TYR A 70 -6.13 -28.93 25.20
CA TYR A 70 -6.08 -27.76 26.08
C TYR A 70 -4.90 -27.81 27.08
N ASP A 71 -4.48 -29.00 27.51
CA ASP A 71 -3.28 -29.19 28.34
C ASP A 71 -1.99 -28.75 27.61
N ASP A 72 -1.80 -29.16 26.34
CA ASP A 72 -0.65 -28.72 25.54
C ASP A 72 -0.75 -27.26 25.08
N LEU A 73 -1.95 -26.74 24.83
CA LEU A 73 -2.17 -25.30 24.61
C LEU A 73 -1.68 -24.50 25.82
N MET A 74 -2.07 -24.90 27.04
CA MET A 74 -1.65 -24.24 28.28
C MET A 74 -0.15 -24.39 28.57
N ARG A 75 0.50 -25.47 28.11
CA ARG A 75 1.99 -25.58 28.09
C ARG A 75 2.63 -24.61 27.11
N TYR A 76 2.10 -24.52 25.88
CA TYR A 76 2.60 -23.61 24.85
C TYR A 76 2.48 -22.14 25.29
N LEU A 77 1.34 -21.76 25.84
CA LEU A 77 1.07 -20.39 26.31
C LEU A 77 2.08 -19.96 27.38
N ARG A 78 2.23 -20.72 28.48
CA ARG A 78 3.21 -20.41 29.54
C ARG A 78 4.66 -20.42 29.04
N LYS A 79 5.03 -21.34 28.13
CA LYS A 79 6.39 -21.41 27.57
C LYS A 79 6.78 -20.11 26.85
N ASN A 80 5.83 -19.52 26.12
CA ASN A 80 6.05 -18.30 25.33
C ASN A 80 5.64 -17.01 26.07
N LEU A 81 5.12 -17.12 27.30
CA LEU A 81 4.62 -16.00 28.13
C LEU A 81 3.42 -15.27 27.50
N ALA A 82 2.63 -15.99 26.70
CA ALA A 82 1.52 -15.44 25.94
C ALA A 82 0.29 -15.11 26.79
N LEU A 83 -0.58 -14.25 26.25
CA LEU A 83 -1.83 -13.82 26.85
C LEU A 83 -2.76 -15.01 27.17
N PHE A 84 -3.53 -14.91 28.25
CA PHE A 84 -4.59 -15.90 28.52
C PHE A 84 -5.66 -15.86 27.41
N PRO A 85 -6.00 -16.98 26.74
CA PRO A 85 -6.94 -16.99 25.62
C PRO A 85 -8.39 -16.92 26.13
N TYR A 86 -8.89 -15.72 26.37
CA TYR A 86 -10.24 -15.51 26.93
C TYR A 86 -11.36 -16.09 26.05
N HIS A 87 -11.20 -16.11 24.72
CA HIS A 87 -12.14 -16.76 23.79
C HIS A 87 -12.18 -18.29 23.90
N LEU A 88 -11.24 -18.89 24.64
CA LEU A 88 -11.22 -20.32 24.99
C LEU A 88 -11.41 -20.54 26.51
N SER A 89 -11.77 -19.49 27.25
CA SER A 89 -11.88 -19.52 28.72
C SER A 89 -12.90 -20.56 29.20
N GLU A 90 -14.02 -20.72 28.51
CA GLU A 90 -15.04 -21.72 28.84
C GLU A 90 -14.44 -23.14 28.87
N ASN A 91 -13.82 -23.61 27.77
CA ASN A 91 -13.18 -24.93 27.74
C ASN A 91 -12.05 -25.05 28.76
N ILE A 92 -11.23 -24.02 28.97
CA ILE A 92 -10.08 -24.07 29.89
C ILE A 92 -10.52 -24.12 31.35
N CYS A 93 -11.45 -23.26 31.76
CA CYS A 93 -12.01 -23.24 33.11
C CYS A 93 -12.91 -24.47 33.37
N ARG A 94 -13.59 -25.01 32.35
CA ARG A 94 -14.39 -26.25 32.42
C ARG A 94 -13.54 -27.51 32.52
N LEU A 95 -12.46 -27.64 31.74
CA LEU A 95 -11.69 -28.89 31.62
C LEU A 95 -10.44 -28.89 32.50
N MET A 96 -9.64 -27.83 32.42
CA MET A 96 -8.34 -27.75 33.09
C MET A 96 -8.45 -27.25 34.54
N ARG A 97 -9.60 -26.65 34.91
CA ARG A 97 -9.83 -26.00 36.22
C ARG A 97 -8.82 -24.89 36.53
N VAL A 98 -8.32 -24.21 35.50
CA VAL A 98 -7.38 -23.09 35.62
C VAL A 98 -8.14 -21.78 35.37
N SER A 99 -8.21 -20.92 36.38
CA SER A 99 -8.69 -19.54 36.22
C SER A 99 -7.59 -18.64 35.65
N PRO A 100 -7.93 -17.48 35.04
CA PRO A 100 -6.94 -16.54 34.50
C PRO A 100 -5.91 -16.09 35.56
N PHE A 101 -6.37 -15.77 36.77
CA PHE A 101 -5.52 -15.46 37.92
C PHE A 101 -4.49 -16.58 38.21
N ARG A 102 -4.95 -17.83 38.24
CA ARG A 102 -4.09 -18.98 38.52
C ARG A 102 -3.06 -19.19 37.40
N TYR A 103 -3.43 -18.96 36.14
CA TYR A 103 -2.53 -18.97 34.99
C TYR A 103 -1.40 -17.95 35.14
N TYR A 104 -1.70 -16.68 35.42
CA TYR A 104 -0.66 -15.64 35.53
C TYR A 104 0.24 -15.83 36.75
N CYS A 105 -0.28 -16.29 37.89
CA CYS A 105 0.57 -16.67 39.02
C CYS A 105 1.54 -17.81 38.66
N ASP A 106 1.10 -18.84 37.91
CA ASP A 106 2.01 -19.89 37.44
C ASP A 106 2.98 -19.37 36.36
N MET A 107 2.57 -18.45 35.48
CA MET A 107 3.45 -17.81 34.50
C MET A 107 4.56 -16.99 35.19
N LEU A 108 4.22 -16.11 36.13
CA LEU A 108 5.17 -15.32 36.92
C LEU A 108 6.11 -16.22 37.72
N TYR A 109 5.61 -17.31 38.30
CA TYR A 109 6.44 -18.34 38.92
C TYR A 109 7.44 -18.94 37.93
N GLU A 110 7.04 -19.29 36.70
CA GLU A 110 7.97 -19.83 35.69
C GLU A 110 9.02 -18.80 35.25
N VAL A 111 8.68 -17.51 35.12
CA VAL A 111 9.65 -16.41 34.83
C VAL A 111 10.67 -16.28 35.96
N MET A 112 10.22 -16.17 37.21
CA MET A 112 11.10 -16.03 38.39
C MET A 112 11.96 -17.29 38.63
N ARG A 113 11.39 -18.50 38.51
CA ARG A 113 12.09 -19.79 38.65
C ARG A 113 13.24 -19.94 37.64
N ASN A 114 13.09 -19.34 36.47
CA ASN A 114 14.07 -19.33 35.38
C ASN A 114 15.00 -18.11 35.41
N GLU A 115 14.85 -17.21 36.39
CA GLU A 115 15.61 -15.96 36.57
C GLU A 115 15.61 -15.02 35.35
N LYS A 116 14.53 -15.04 34.56
CA LYS A 116 14.26 -14.09 33.47
C LYS A 116 13.89 -12.69 34.01
N PRO A 117 14.18 -11.59 33.29
CA PRO A 117 13.68 -10.26 33.63
C PRO A 117 12.16 -10.14 33.38
N TYR A 118 11.50 -9.24 34.09
CA TYR A 118 10.07 -8.93 33.88
C TYR A 118 9.79 -8.52 32.42
N ASP A 119 10.69 -7.72 31.85
CA ASP A 119 10.64 -7.15 30.49
C ASP A 119 10.70 -8.21 29.36
N SER A 120 10.82 -9.50 29.72
CA SER A 120 10.66 -10.63 28.79
C SER A 120 9.21 -11.12 28.65
N ILE A 121 8.27 -10.55 29.41
CA ILE A 121 6.83 -10.81 29.31
C ILE A 121 6.24 -9.84 28.26
N PRO A 122 5.48 -10.34 27.26
CA PRO A 122 4.71 -9.52 26.30
C PRO A 122 3.80 -8.48 26.95
N ASN A 123 3.54 -7.38 26.24
CA ASN A 123 2.91 -6.18 26.83
C ASN A 123 1.49 -6.43 27.34
N PHE A 124 0.68 -7.15 26.55
CA PHE A 124 -0.70 -7.51 26.92
C PHE A 124 -0.71 -8.54 28.06
N SER A 125 0.17 -9.55 28.00
CA SER A 125 0.39 -10.51 29.10
C SER A 125 0.81 -9.83 30.41
N ALA A 126 1.68 -8.82 30.34
CA ALA A 126 2.16 -8.05 31.49
C ALA A 126 1.05 -7.17 32.10
N ALA A 127 0.26 -6.50 31.26
CA ALA A 127 -0.88 -5.69 31.70
C ALA A 127 -1.96 -6.55 32.38
N ASP A 128 -2.34 -7.69 31.80
CA ASP A 128 -3.35 -8.57 32.40
C ASP A 128 -2.83 -9.31 33.66
N ALA A 129 -1.54 -9.68 33.67
CA ALA A 129 -0.89 -10.21 34.87
C ALA A 129 -0.87 -9.17 36.00
N LEU A 130 -0.54 -7.91 35.72
CA LEU A 130 -0.60 -6.81 36.69
C LEU A 130 -2.04 -6.63 37.21
N ARG A 131 -3.02 -6.55 36.31
CA ARG A 131 -4.44 -6.39 36.63
C ARG A 131 -4.98 -7.47 37.58
N LEU A 132 -4.61 -8.73 37.36
CA LEU A 132 -5.13 -9.86 38.13
C LEU A 132 -4.32 -10.19 39.39
N THR A 133 -3.00 -9.98 39.38
CA THR A 133 -2.08 -10.38 40.46
C THR A 133 -1.51 -9.22 41.29
N GLY A 134 -1.56 -7.99 40.78
CA GLY A 134 -0.94 -6.83 41.40
C GLY A 134 0.59 -6.80 41.32
N ILE A 135 1.22 -7.72 40.56
CA ILE A 135 2.66 -7.76 40.36
C ILE A 135 3.03 -7.01 39.06
N GLY A 136 3.46 -5.77 39.22
CA GLY A 136 4.13 -5.01 38.17
C GLY A 136 5.65 -5.25 38.16
N ARG A 137 6.35 -4.45 37.35
CA ARG A 137 7.81 -4.53 37.18
C ARG A 137 8.57 -4.33 38.49
N ASN A 138 8.12 -3.40 39.33
CA ASN A 138 8.76 -3.08 40.60
C ASN A 138 8.54 -4.20 41.62
N GLU A 139 7.30 -4.67 41.75
CA GLU A 139 6.87 -5.71 42.68
C GLU A 139 7.52 -7.05 42.33
N PHE A 140 7.72 -7.33 41.03
CA PHE A 140 8.49 -8.47 40.54
C PHE A 140 9.95 -8.39 40.98
N ILE A 141 10.63 -7.26 40.74
CA ILE A 141 12.02 -7.02 41.14
C ILE A 141 12.15 -7.16 42.66
N ASP A 142 11.23 -6.59 43.42
CA ASP A 142 11.21 -6.64 44.88
C ASP A 142 11.03 -8.08 45.41
N THR A 143 10.10 -8.83 44.84
CA THR A 143 9.85 -10.25 45.16
C THR A 143 11.07 -11.11 44.83
N MET A 144 11.71 -10.88 43.67
CA MET A 144 12.87 -11.63 43.23
C MET A 144 14.14 -11.27 44.03
N ASN A 145 14.28 -10.02 44.50
CA ASN A 145 15.29 -9.63 45.47
C ASN A 145 15.06 -10.27 46.85
N LYS A 146 13.82 -10.28 47.35
CA LYS A 146 13.42 -10.94 48.61
C LYS A 146 13.64 -12.46 48.58
N SER A 147 13.45 -13.11 47.43
CA SER A 147 13.74 -14.54 47.27
C SER A 147 15.25 -14.81 47.16
N ARG A 148 16.00 -14.04 46.34
CA ARG A 148 17.47 -14.12 46.24
C ARG A 148 18.17 -13.83 47.56
N GLY A 149 17.58 -13.05 48.47
CA GLY A 149 18.08 -12.84 49.83
C GLY A 149 18.26 -14.15 50.62
N LYS A 150 17.40 -15.16 50.38
CA LYS A 150 17.45 -16.48 51.02
C LYS A 150 18.44 -17.44 50.31
N LYS A 151 19.63 -16.94 49.96
CA LYS A 151 20.61 -17.57 49.02
C LYS A 151 20.82 -19.08 49.16
N PHE A 152 20.94 -19.59 50.39
CA PHE A 152 21.16 -21.02 50.65
C PHE A 152 19.93 -21.88 50.29
N MET A 153 18.73 -21.41 50.65
CA MET A 153 17.49 -22.15 50.40
C MET A 153 16.97 -21.98 48.97
N TRP A 154 17.19 -20.83 48.31
CA TRP A 154 16.78 -20.62 46.91
C TRP A 154 17.42 -21.62 45.94
N LYS A 155 18.72 -21.93 46.12
CA LYS A 155 19.41 -22.95 45.33
C LYS A 155 18.94 -24.38 45.60
N MET A 156 18.48 -24.66 46.82
CA MET A 156 18.03 -25.99 47.27
C MET A 156 16.56 -26.25 46.93
N ASN A 157 15.70 -25.22 47.00
CA ASN A 157 14.28 -25.32 46.76
C ASN A 157 13.72 -24.08 46.05
N LYS A 158 13.47 -24.21 44.75
CA LYS A 158 12.85 -23.16 43.93
C LYS A 158 11.35 -22.94 44.21
N SER A 159 10.69 -23.77 45.04
CA SER A 159 9.27 -23.56 45.39
C SER A 159 9.01 -22.29 46.19
N ILE A 160 10.02 -21.75 46.88
CA ILE A 160 9.88 -20.64 47.84
C ILE A 160 9.22 -19.38 47.23
N VAL A 161 9.39 -19.16 45.92
CA VAL A 161 8.71 -18.05 45.23
C VAL A 161 7.21 -18.30 45.07
N LYS A 162 6.76 -19.54 44.92
CA LYS A 162 5.33 -19.86 44.87
C LYS A 162 4.60 -19.45 46.15
N ASP A 163 5.29 -19.54 47.28
CA ASP A 163 4.80 -19.12 48.60
C ASP A 163 4.89 -17.59 48.82
N MET A 164 5.49 -16.84 47.88
CA MET A 164 5.58 -15.38 47.87
C MET A 164 4.63 -14.73 46.86
N LEU A 165 3.97 -15.51 45.99
CA LEU A 165 3.01 -15.01 45.02
C LEU A 165 1.61 -14.89 45.64
N PRO A 166 0.75 -13.98 45.13
CA PRO A 166 -0.64 -13.85 45.55
C PRO A 166 -1.41 -15.18 45.51
N THR A 167 -2.14 -15.45 46.59
CA THR A 167 -3.06 -16.59 46.71
C THR A 167 -4.52 -16.23 46.38
N VAL A 168 -4.81 -14.92 46.29
CA VAL A 168 -6.13 -14.32 46.00
C VAL A 168 -5.93 -13.25 44.92
N PRO A 169 -6.82 -13.11 43.92
CA PRO A 169 -6.75 -12.05 42.92
C PRO A 169 -6.94 -10.66 43.52
N VAL A 170 -6.47 -9.64 42.81
CA VAL A 170 -6.73 -8.23 43.13
C VAL A 170 -8.24 -7.94 43.00
N ASP A 171 -8.78 -7.13 43.92
CA ASP A 171 -10.13 -6.57 43.79
C ASP A 171 -10.14 -5.55 42.64
N ILE A 172 -10.75 -5.92 41.51
CA ILE A 172 -10.92 -5.06 40.35
C ILE A 172 -12.29 -4.36 40.37
N ALA A 173 -12.40 -3.24 39.67
CA ALA A 173 -13.71 -2.74 39.22
C ALA A 173 -14.34 -3.77 38.27
N ILE A 174 -15.64 -3.99 38.42
CA ILE A 174 -16.44 -4.95 37.63
C ILE A 174 -17.67 -4.16 37.19
N GLU A 175 -17.83 -4.00 35.87
CA GLU A 175 -18.97 -3.27 35.35
C GLU A 175 -20.28 -4.06 35.51
N PRO A 176 -21.44 -3.41 35.67
CA PRO A 176 -22.73 -4.09 35.85
C PRO A 176 -23.08 -5.10 34.74
N TRP A 177 -22.59 -4.84 33.52
CA TRP A 177 -22.85 -5.61 32.30
C TRP A 177 -21.83 -6.72 32.02
N TRP A 178 -20.82 -6.93 32.87
CA TRP A 178 -19.91 -8.07 32.74
C TRP A 178 -20.61 -9.38 33.09
N THR A 179 -20.21 -10.47 32.45
CA THR A 179 -20.79 -11.81 32.60
C THR A 179 -20.04 -12.60 33.69
N VAL A 180 -20.75 -13.34 34.53
CA VAL A 180 -20.14 -14.19 35.58
C VAL A 180 -20.11 -15.65 35.11
N CYS A 181 -18.93 -16.27 35.11
CA CYS A 181 -18.71 -17.64 34.61
C CYS A 181 -18.06 -18.54 35.66
N VAL A 182 -18.46 -19.81 35.75
CA VAL A 182 -17.98 -20.77 36.76
C VAL A 182 -16.71 -21.50 36.31
N VAL A 183 -15.75 -21.67 37.22
CA VAL A 183 -14.61 -22.59 37.06
C VAL A 183 -15.01 -23.96 37.62
N ASN A 184 -14.76 -25.05 36.88
CA ASN A 184 -15.26 -26.39 37.25
C ASN A 184 -14.72 -26.84 38.62
N LEU A 185 -15.64 -27.03 39.56
CA LEU A 185 -15.39 -27.29 40.98
C LEU A 185 -14.88 -28.72 41.25
N SER A 186 -14.01 -28.88 42.24
CA SER A 186 -13.79 -30.17 42.89
C SER A 186 -14.92 -30.54 43.85
N LEU A 187 -15.04 -31.83 44.17
CA LEU A 187 -15.93 -32.34 45.22
C LEU A 187 -15.66 -31.74 46.60
N GLU A 188 -14.45 -31.24 46.85
CA GLU A 188 -14.10 -30.56 48.10
C GLU A 188 -14.55 -29.10 48.12
N GLU A 189 -14.39 -28.37 47.01
CA GLU A 189 -14.82 -26.97 46.92
C GLU A 189 -16.35 -26.87 46.94
N TYR A 190 -17.04 -27.76 46.22
CA TYR A 190 -18.50 -27.85 46.21
C TYR A 190 -19.08 -28.07 47.62
N ARG A 191 -18.43 -28.92 48.44
CA ARG A 191 -18.80 -29.15 49.84
C ARG A 191 -18.49 -27.99 50.79
N LYS A 192 -17.77 -26.97 50.33
CA LYS A 192 -17.36 -25.77 51.09
C LYS A 192 -18.12 -24.51 50.60
N LEU A 193 -19.20 -24.66 49.83
CA LEU A 193 -20.07 -23.57 49.40
C LEU A 193 -21.16 -23.30 50.43
N SER A 194 -21.53 -22.02 50.63
CA SER A 194 -22.73 -21.65 51.39
C SER A 194 -24.01 -21.89 50.57
N PRO A 195 -25.22 -21.87 51.19
CA PRO A 195 -26.48 -21.96 50.45
C PRO A 195 -26.64 -20.84 49.40
N GLU A 196 -26.16 -19.64 49.71
CA GLU A 196 -26.21 -18.47 48.83
C GLU A 196 -25.22 -18.61 47.67
N GLU A 197 -24.00 -19.11 47.95
CA GLU A 197 -23.01 -19.44 46.92
C GLU A 197 -23.48 -20.57 45.99
N LEU A 198 -24.15 -21.60 46.54
CA LEU A 198 -24.77 -22.67 45.76
C LEU A 198 -25.88 -22.15 44.85
N TYR A 199 -26.75 -21.27 45.34
CA TYR A 199 -27.80 -20.63 44.52
C TYR A 199 -27.20 -19.82 43.36
N VAL A 200 -26.15 -19.03 43.61
CA VAL A 200 -25.46 -18.25 42.56
C VAL A 200 -24.86 -19.19 41.51
N ILE A 201 -24.17 -20.26 41.91
CA ILE A 201 -23.57 -21.23 40.97
C ILE A 201 -24.64 -22.00 40.19
N ASP A 202 -25.75 -22.41 40.82
CA ASP A 202 -26.88 -23.10 40.18
C ASP A 202 -27.58 -22.19 39.16
N LYS A 203 -27.78 -20.90 39.47
CA LYS A 203 -28.31 -19.90 38.53
C LYS A 203 -27.37 -19.72 37.31
N ILE A 204 -26.06 -19.51 37.54
CA ILE A 204 -25.06 -19.33 36.46
C ILE A 204 -24.96 -20.58 35.55
N CYS A 205 -25.27 -21.78 36.06
CA CYS A 205 -25.30 -23.03 35.30
C CYS A 205 -26.61 -23.29 34.54
N LYS A 206 -27.67 -22.51 34.74
CA LYS A 206 -29.02 -22.76 34.18
C LYS A 206 -29.49 -21.74 33.15
N GLU A 207 -29.09 -20.49 33.31
CA GLU A 207 -29.49 -19.40 32.41
C GLU A 207 -28.45 -19.19 31.31
N ASP A 208 -28.82 -18.52 30.21
CA ASP A 208 -27.88 -18.19 29.12
C ASP A 208 -27.18 -16.84 29.35
N ILE A 209 -27.91 -15.85 29.90
CA ILE A 209 -27.41 -14.50 30.24
C ILE A 209 -27.09 -14.46 31.73
N LYS A 210 -25.89 -13.96 32.10
CA LYS A 210 -25.32 -14.06 33.47
C LYS A 210 -24.72 -12.75 33.94
N LEU A 211 -25.47 -11.64 33.87
CA LEU A 211 -24.93 -10.30 34.14
C LEU A 211 -24.61 -10.11 35.63
N TYR A 212 -23.48 -9.46 35.92
CA TYR A 212 -22.99 -9.21 37.28
C TYR A 212 -23.99 -8.44 38.15
N CYS A 213 -24.78 -7.55 37.54
CA CYS A 213 -25.85 -6.80 38.22
C CYS A 213 -27.00 -7.65 38.78
N GLU A 214 -27.16 -8.91 38.35
CA GLU A 214 -28.25 -9.79 38.79
C GLU A 214 -27.92 -10.65 40.03
N PHE A 215 -26.71 -10.54 40.57
CA PHE A 215 -26.22 -11.34 41.70
C PHE A 215 -25.79 -10.42 42.86
N ASP A 216 -25.76 -10.94 44.10
CA ASP A 216 -25.19 -10.17 45.22
C ASP A 216 -23.68 -9.95 44.97
N PRO A 217 -23.22 -8.67 44.86
CA PRO A 217 -21.81 -8.36 44.66
C PRO A 217 -20.87 -8.98 45.70
N LYS A 218 -21.34 -9.21 46.94
CA LYS A 218 -20.56 -9.82 48.02
C LYS A 218 -20.36 -11.32 47.80
N VAL A 219 -21.40 -12.04 47.37
CA VAL A 219 -21.35 -13.49 47.11
C VAL A 219 -20.48 -13.77 45.89
N VAL A 220 -20.65 -13.02 44.80
CA VAL A 220 -19.79 -13.16 43.60
C VAL A 220 -18.33 -12.81 43.92
N ARG A 221 -18.06 -11.78 44.73
CA ARG A 221 -16.68 -11.46 45.17
C ARG A 221 -16.08 -12.52 46.10
N SER A 222 -16.87 -13.21 46.93
CA SER A 222 -16.42 -14.39 47.69
C SER A 222 -15.93 -15.48 46.76
N LEU A 223 -16.76 -15.87 45.78
CA LEU A 223 -16.45 -16.90 44.80
C LEU A 223 -15.24 -16.53 43.92
N TYR A 224 -15.14 -15.27 43.48
CA TYR A 224 -14.02 -14.77 42.68
C TYR A 224 -12.70 -14.80 43.45
N ARG A 225 -12.68 -14.31 44.69
CA ARG A 225 -11.48 -14.37 45.56
C ARG A 225 -11.03 -15.79 45.87
N ARG A 226 -11.95 -16.77 45.84
CA ARG A 226 -11.67 -18.21 45.94
C ARG A 226 -11.27 -18.86 44.61
N GLY A 227 -11.28 -18.11 43.50
CA GLY A 227 -10.97 -18.60 42.16
C GLY A 227 -12.03 -19.49 41.52
N LEU A 228 -13.25 -19.53 42.08
CA LEU A 228 -14.33 -20.44 41.68
C LEU A 228 -15.23 -19.87 40.57
N VAL A 229 -15.17 -18.55 40.36
CA VAL A 229 -15.75 -17.87 39.20
C VAL A 229 -14.72 -16.94 38.57
N TYR A 230 -14.91 -16.60 37.30
CA TYR A 230 -14.21 -15.56 36.58
C TYR A 230 -15.22 -14.65 35.87
N PHE A 231 -14.74 -13.48 35.44
CA PHE A 231 -15.56 -12.53 34.69
C PHE A 231 -15.26 -12.63 33.20
N ASP A 232 -16.33 -12.56 32.41
CA ASP A 232 -16.29 -12.55 30.96
C ASP A 232 -16.91 -11.26 30.41
N ILE A 233 -16.42 -10.81 29.25
CA ILE A 233 -16.89 -9.58 28.60
C ILE A 233 -17.52 -9.97 27.27
N LEU A 234 -18.84 -10.08 27.26
CA LEU A 234 -19.63 -10.32 26.05
C LEU A 234 -19.55 -9.09 25.15
N VAL A 235 -18.98 -9.29 23.97
CA VAL A 235 -18.95 -8.35 22.85
C VAL A 235 -19.89 -8.90 21.78
N LEU A 236 -20.74 -8.04 21.22
CA LEU A 236 -21.72 -8.40 20.19
C LEU A 236 -21.41 -7.70 18.86
N PRO A 237 -21.89 -8.23 17.71
CA PRO A 237 -21.57 -7.69 16.38
C PRO A 237 -22.01 -6.23 16.16
N ASP A 238 -23.04 -5.78 16.86
CA ASP A 238 -23.60 -4.41 16.80
C ASP A 238 -23.07 -3.46 17.89
N ASP A 239 -22.28 -3.97 18.84
CA ASP A 239 -21.71 -3.15 19.92
C ASP A 239 -20.75 -2.08 19.38
N ARG A 240 -20.61 -0.98 20.13
CA ARG A 240 -19.77 0.17 19.84
C ARG A 240 -18.83 0.42 21.01
N PHE A 241 -17.58 0.81 20.73
CA PHE A 241 -16.57 1.00 21.76
C PHE A 241 -15.73 2.25 21.52
N GLN A 242 -15.42 2.96 22.61
CA GLN A 242 -14.43 4.03 22.64
C GLN A 242 -13.11 3.47 23.17
N VAL A 243 -11.99 3.77 22.52
CA VAL A 243 -10.65 3.44 23.03
C VAL A 243 -10.18 4.53 23.99
N SER A 244 -9.65 4.14 25.14
CA SER A 244 -9.17 5.01 26.21
C SER A 244 -7.68 5.36 26.04
N ASN A 245 -7.19 6.37 26.77
CA ASN A 245 -5.74 6.62 26.90
C ASN A 245 -5.02 5.35 27.40
N LEU A 246 -3.88 5.01 26.80
CA LEU A 246 -3.11 3.80 27.12
C LEU A 246 -2.18 3.99 28.33
N GLU A 247 -2.75 4.39 29.46
CA GLU A 247 -1.98 4.64 30.69
C GLU A 247 -1.25 3.39 31.18
N GLY A 248 0.03 3.56 31.53
CA GLY A 248 0.91 2.47 31.98
C GLY A 248 1.36 1.49 30.89
N PHE A 249 0.90 1.62 29.65
CA PHE A 249 1.35 0.78 28.54
C PHE A 249 2.78 1.12 28.11
N VAL A 250 3.56 0.09 27.79
CA VAL A 250 4.93 0.19 27.27
C VAL A 250 5.12 -0.92 26.25
N SER A 251 5.26 -0.60 24.95
CA SER A 251 5.32 -1.63 23.92
C SER A 251 6.74 -2.13 23.65
N ASN A 252 7.08 -3.30 24.19
CA ASN A 252 8.10 -4.15 23.60
C ASN A 252 7.52 -4.89 22.38
N ARG A 253 7.91 -4.50 21.16
CA ARG A 253 7.49 -5.18 19.90
C ARG A 253 8.45 -6.28 19.43
N GLU A 254 9.53 -6.56 20.16
CA GLU A 254 10.51 -7.61 19.81
C GLU A 254 10.07 -9.01 20.28
N GLN A 255 8.89 -9.44 19.84
CA GLN A 255 8.38 -10.79 20.11
C GLN A 255 8.92 -11.80 19.08
N SER A 256 9.21 -13.02 19.56
CA SER A 256 9.76 -14.12 18.75
C SER A 256 8.71 -15.20 18.40
N TYR A 257 7.44 -14.95 18.72
CA TYR A 257 6.30 -15.77 18.35
C TYR A 257 5.14 -14.87 17.88
N GLU A 258 4.25 -15.41 17.06
CA GLU A 258 3.01 -14.75 16.65
C GLU A 258 1.90 -15.02 17.67
N ASP A 259 1.16 -13.99 18.11
CA ASP A 259 -0.17 -14.18 18.73
C ASP A 259 -1.23 -13.46 17.90
N PRO A 260 -2.25 -14.18 17.36
CA PRO A 260 -3.26 -13.56 16.51
C PRO A 260 -4.10 -12.51 17.24
N ILE A 261 -4.28 -12.61 18.57
CA ILE A 261 -5.08 -11.64 19.32
C ILE A 261 -4.30 -10.33 19.52
N GLU A 262 -2.98 -10.38 19.72
CA GLU A 262 -2.15 -9.17 19.83
C GLU A 262 -2.04 -8.41 18.50
N GLU A 263 -1.94 -9.13 17.36
CA GLU A 263 -1.96 -8.50 16.03
C GLU A 263 -3.28 -7.75 15.77
N VAL A 264 -4.42 -8.35 16.12
CA VAL A 264 -5.75 -7.72 15.97
C VAL A 264 -5.94 -6.57 16.96
N LEU A 265 -5.46 -6.68 18.21
CA LEU A 265 -5.50 -5.59 19.21
C LEU A 265 -4.81 -4.31 18.72
N TYR A 266 -3.60 -4.40 18.15
CA TYR A 266 -2.93 -3.24 17.57
C TYR A 266 -3.72 -2.64 16.39
N ALA A 267 -4.34 -3.47 15.55
CA ALA A 267 -5.18 -3.01 14.45
C ALA A 267 -6.48 -2.32 14.93
N VAL A 268 -7.09 -2.80 16.02
CA VAL A 268 -8.24 -2.18 16.70
C VAL A 268 -7.89 -0.77 17.17
N PHE A 269 -6.75 -0.58 17.85
CA PHE A 269 -6.38 0.73 18.37
C PHE A 269 -6.26 1.80 17.26
N VAL A 270 -5.66 1.47 16.11
CA VAL A 270 -5.53 2.40 14.98
C VAL A 270 -6.87 2.64 14.25
N ALA A 271 -7.65 1.57 14.00
CA ALA A 271 -8.82 1.61 13.12
C ALA A 271 -10.17 1.76 13.84
N SER A 272 -10.18 1.90 15.17
CA SER A 272 -11.40 2.05 15.97
C SER A 272 -12.08 3.43 15.81
N SER A 273 -13.38 3.43 16.06
CA SER A 273 -14.26 4.59 15.94
C SER A 273 -15.44 4.36 16.88
N GLU A 274 -15.69 5.30 17.78
CA GLU A 274 -16.86 5.34 18.69
C GLU A 274 -18.22 5.14 17.96
N HIS A 275 -18.25 5.38 16.64
CA HIS A 275 -19.44 5.25 15.79
C HIS A 275 -19.40 4.07 14.80
N ALA A 276 -18.41 3.18 14.87
CA ALA A 276 -18.43 1.93 14.13
C ALA A 276 -18.92 0.78 15.03
N THR A 277 -19.77 -0.11 14.50
CA THR A 277 -20.02 -1.40 15.17
C THR A 277 -18.81 -2.33 15.03
N ILE A 278 -18.75 -3.39 15.84
CA ILE A 278 -17.76 -4.46 15.68
C ILE A 278 -17.83 -5.10 14.28
N SER A 279 -19.04 -5.27 13.71
CA SER A 279 -19.22 -5.73 12.33
C SER A 279 -18.60 -4.79 11.29
N GLU A 280 -18.83 -3.48 11.43
CA GLU A 280 -18.25 -2.45 10.55
C GLU A 280 -16.73 -2.39 10.68
N LEU A 281 -16.19 -2.60 11.88
CA LEU A 281 -14.75 -2.68 12.15
C LEU A 281 -14.12 -3.97 11.57
N ALA A 282 -14.77 -5.12 11.70
CA ALA A 282 -14.34 -6.39 11.09
C ALA A 282 -14.26 -6.30 9.57
N ALA A 283 -15.31 -5.75 8.93
CA ALA A 283 -15.32 -5.50 7.49
C ALA A 283 -14.27 -4.48 7.05
N THR A 284 -13.93 -3.50 7.90
CA THR A 284 -12.86 -2.53 7.65
C THR A 284 -11.49 -3.20 7.70
N LEU A 285 -11.22 -4.00 8.74
CA LEU A 285 -9.93 -4.65 8.98
C LEU A 285 -9.69 -5.92 8.14
N GLN A 286 -10.75 -6.57 7.64
CA GLN A 286 -10.71 -7.90 7.02
C GLN A 286 -10.20 -9.00 7.97
N VAL A 287 -10.77 -9.00 9.19
CA VAL A 287 -10.49 -9.98 10.26
C VAL A 287 -11.79 -10.72 10.58
N ASP A 288 -11.70 -12.01 10.97
CA ASP A 288 -12.85 -12.81 11.40
C ASP A 288 -13.54 -12.16 12.62
N LEU A 289 -14.88 -12.15 12.61
CA LEU A 289 -15.69 -11.46 13.62
C LEU A 289 -15.36 -11.94 15.04
N ASP A 290 -15.34 -13.26 15.26
CA ASP A 290 -15.01 -13.93 16.52
C ASP A 290 -13.62 -13.51 17.06
N GLN A 291 -12.64 -13.29 16.18
CA GLN A 291 -11.29 -12.86 16.57
C GLN A 291 -11.27 -11.38 16.97
N LEU A 292 -12.07 -10.55 16.32
CA LEU A 292 -12.23 -9.14 16.66
C LEU A 292 -13.00 -8.96 17.98
N GLU A 293 -14.09 -9.72 18.17
CA GLU A 293 -14.83 -9.77 19.43
C GLU A 293 -13.93 -10.19 20.59
N ALA A 294 -13.10 -11.24 20.40
CA ALA A 294 -12.08 -11.64 21.37
C ALA A 294 -11.05 -10.54 21.67
N ALA A 295 -10.55 -9.84 20.65
CA ALA A 295 -9.59 -8.74 20.82
C ALA A 295 -10.20 -7.54 21.58
N VAL A 296 -11.40 -7.10 21.21
CA VAL A 296 -12.11 -6.02 21.90
C VAL A 296 -12.46 -6.41 23.33
N SER A 297 -12.87 -7.67 23.53
CA SER A 297 -13.14 -8.24 24.86
C SER A 297 -11.89 -8.21 25.76
N VAL A 298 -10.68 -8.37 25.21
CA VAL A 298 -9.41 -8.15 25.94
C VAL A 298 -9.16 -6.67 26.20
N ALA A 299 -9.32 -5.79 25.21
CA ALA A 299 -9.13 -4.35 25.38
C ALA A 299 -10.01 -3.77 26.51
N CYS A 300 -11.25 -4.24 26.61
CA CYS A 300 -12.17 -3.88 27.70
C CYS A 300 -11.72 -4.40 29.07
N ARG A 301 -11.18 -5.63 29.17
CA ARG A 301 -10.66 -6.17 30.45
C ARG A 301 -9.52 -5.32 30.99
N LEU A 302 -8.71 -4.74 30.10
CA LEU A 302 -7.54 -3.94 30.41
C LEU A 302 -7.87 -2.44 30.65
N GLY A 303 -9.13 -2.03 30.50
CA GLY A 303 -9.57 -0.62 30.65
C GLY A 303 -9.26 0.27 29.45
N TRP A 304 -8.66 -0.28 28.40
CA TRP A 304 -8.28 0.44 27.18
C TRP A 304 -9.40 0.57 26.15
N ALA A 305 -10.55 -0.08 26.38
CA ALA A 305 -11.77 0.17 25.62
C ALA A 305 -13.01 0.14 26.52
N THR A 306 -13.97 1.03 26.27
CA THR A 306 -15.23 1.13 27.03
C THR A 306 -16.42 0.92 26.10
N LYS A 307 -17.38 0.09 26.50
CA LYS A 307 -18.61 -0.19 25.74
C LYS A 307 -19.55 1.01 25.78
N MET A 308 -19.91 1.52 24.61
CA MET A 308 -20.84 2.62 24.45
C MET A 308 -22.28 2.08 24.52
N LEU A 309 -22.97 2.36 25.62
CA LEU A 309 -24.37 1.98 25.80
C LEU A 309 -25.29 3.04 25.16
N ASP A 310 -26.16 2.63 24.23
CA ASP A 310 -27.14 3.53 23.62
C ASP A 310 -28.28 3.85 24.63
N PRO A 311 -28.50 5.11 25.03
CA PRO A 311 -29.59 5.48 25.93
C PRO A 311 -30.98 5.12 25.40
N ALA A 312 -31.17 5.00 24.08
CA ALA A 312 -32.45 4.61 23.48
C ALA A 312 -32.76 3.13 23.69
N ALA A 313 -31.75 2.25 23.75
CA ALA A 313 -31.94 0.83 23.98
C ALA A 313 -32.44 0.55 25.41
N LEU A 314 -31.84 1.21 26.41
CA LEU A 314 -32.16 1.03 27.83
C LEU A 314 -33.55 1.53 28.23
N LEU A 315 -34.20 2.36 27.41
CA LEU A 315 -35.54 2.90 27.70
C LEU A 315 -36.68 1.99 27.22
N ASN A 316 -36.46 1.17 26.19
CA ASN A 316 -37.51 0.31 25.63
C ASN A 316 -37.81 -0.94 26.47
N ASP A 317 -36.88 -1.39 27.32
CA ASP A 317 -37.01 -2.65 28.08
C ASP A 317 -37.55 -2.41 29.51
N SER A 318 -38.60 -1.59 29.61
CA SER A 318 -39.19 -1.12 30.88
C SER A 318 -40.66 -1.49 31.06
N ASN A 319 -40.99 -2.79 30.93
CA ASN A 319 -42.30 -3.35 31.29
C ASN A 319 -42.24 -4.19 32.58
N GLN A 320 -43.17 -3.94 33.51
CA GLN A 320 -43.21 -4.58 34.83
C GLN A 320 -43.94 -5.94 34.84
N PRO A 321 -43.71 -6.79 35.86
CA PRO A 321 -44.05 -8.22 35.81
C PRO A 321 -45.55 -8.53 35.99
N GLY A 322 -46.02 -9.53 35.23
CA GLY A 322 -47.31 -10.19 35.40
C GLY A 322 -47.14 -11.72 35.46
N SER A 323 -47.94 -12.40 36.28
CA SER A 323 -47.74 -13.81 36.67
C SER A 323 -48.56 -14.81 35.79
N PRO A 324 -48.57 -16.14 36.05
CA PRO A 324 -47.94 -17.10 35.16
C PRO A 324 -48.92 -18.03 34.40
N GLY A 325 -48.48 -18.66 33.30
CA GLY A 325 -49.30 -19.65 32.59
C GLY A 325 -48.56 -20.53 31.58
N SER A 326 -48.63 -21.84 31.81
CA SER A 326 -48.47 -22.97 30.85
C SER A 326 -47.17 -23.10 30.02
N GLU A 327 -46.32 -24.01 30.49
CA GLU A 327 -45.57 -25.06 29.74
C GLU A 327 -45.66 -25.09 28.20
N GLY A 328 -44.48 -25.18 27.55
CA GLY A 328 -44.32 -25.50 26.12
C GLY A 328 -42.85 -25.55 25.70
N GLU A 329 -42.30 -26.76 25.48
CA GLU A 329 -40.90 -26.99 25.08
C GLU A 329 -40.65 -26.70 23.58
N GLY A 330 -39.39 -26.45 23.17
CA GLY A 330 -38.97 -26.71 21.78
C GLY A 330 -37.94 -25.77 21.14
N LEU A 331 -36.65 -26.00 21.37
CA LEU A 331 -35.59 -25.59 20.42
C LEU A 331 -35.49 -26.63 19.28
N SER A 332 -35.59 -26.22 18.01
CA SER A 332 -34.60 -26.55 16.94
C SER A 332 -35.06 -26.32 15.47
N PHE A 333 -34.16 -25.69 14.71
CA PHE A 333 -33.71 -25.98 13.33
C PHE A 333 -34.69 -26.22 12.14
N PHE A 334 -34.55 -25.36 11.12
CA PHE A 334 -34.65 -25.59 9.66
C PHE A 334 -35.88 -26.30 9.06
N THR A 335 -36.60 -25.62 8.14
CA THR A 335 -36.61 -25.94 6.69
C THR A 335 -37.41 -24.93 5.83
N SER A 336 -37.07 -24.86 4.54
CA SER A 336 -37.90 -24.30 3.44
C SER A 336 -38.54 -25.48 2.66
N PRO A 337 -39.50 -25.31 1.70
CA PRO A 337 -39.88 -24.08 1.00
C PRO A 337 -41.40 -23.85 0.77
N GLY A 338 -41.76 -22.70 0.20
CA GLY A 338 -43.09 -22.43 -0.36
C GLY A 338 -43.26 -20.95 -0.70
N GLY A 339 -43.61 -20.62 -1.94
CA GLY A 339 -43.67 -19.23 -2.40
C GLY A 339 -45.08 -18.70 -2.66
N GLN A 340 -45.25 -17.39 -2.52
CA GLN A 340 -46.09 -16.59 -3.42
C GLN A 340 -45.62 -15.13 -3.44
N SER A 341 -45.88 -14.46 -4.55
CA SER A 341 -45.26 -13.18 -4.95
C SER A 341 -45.90 -11.94 -4.31
N PRO A 342 -45.13 -10.92 -3.91
CA PRO A 342 -45.60 -9.56 -3.83
C PRO A 342 -45.63 -8.93 -5.24
N SER A 343 -46.67 -8.15 -5.53
CA SER A 343 -46.76 -7.30 -6.72
C SER A 343 -45.93 -6.03 -6.54
N HIS A 344 -45.17 -5.61 -7.56
CA HIS A 344 -44.65 -4.25 -7.63
C HIS A 344 -45.80 -3.24 -7.78
N ASP A 345 -45.91 -2.27 -6.86
CA ASP A 345 -45.84 -0.85 -7.24
C ASP A 345 -45.61 0.06 -6.02
N GLY A 346 -45.17 1.30 -6.26
CA GLY A 346 -45.07 2.35 -5.24
C GLY A 346 -43.73 2.42 -4.49
N GLY A 347 -42.93 3.46 -4.76
CA GLY A 347 -41.59 3.64 -4.19
C GLY A 347 -41.51 4.55 -2.97
N GLY A 348 -40.53 4.28 -2.12
CA GLY A 348 -39.82 5.26 -1.29
C GLY A 348 -38.31 5.01 -1.49
N GLY A 349 -37.43 6.01 -1.48
CA GLY A 349 -37.61 7.38 -0.98
C GLY A 349 -36.61 7.61 0.15
N ASP A 350 -35.32 7.65 -0.21
CA ASP A 350 -34.20 7.74 0.74
C ASP A 350 -34.37 8.93 1.68
N GLN A 351 -34.57 8.65 2.97
CA GLN A 351 -34.47 9.68 4.01
C GLN A 351 -33.02 9.76 4.51
N PRO A 352 -32.35 10.91 4.45
CA PRO A 352 -30.99 11.04 4.92
C PRO A 352 -30.92 10.80 6.43
N ARG A 353 -30.05 9.88 6.86
CA ARG A 353 -29.82 9.57 8.29
C ARG A 353 -29.44 10.85 9.06
N SER A 354 -30.05 11.03 10.23
CA SER A 354 -29.99 12.29 10.98
C SER A 354 -28.63 12.53 11.64
N LYS A 355 -27.90 13.56 11.17
CA LYS A 355 -26.92 14.36 11.94
C LYS A 355 -25.76 13.59 12.59
N SER A 356 -24.87 13.02 11.78
CA SER A 356 -23.45 12.94 12.17
C SER A 356 -22.78 14.32 12.04
N GLY A 357 -21.79 14.60 12.89
CA GLY A 357 -20.92 15.78 12.75
C GLY A 357 -19.82 15.56 11.70
N ILE A 358 -19.23 16.65 11.21
CA ILE A 358 -18.02 16.58 10.37
C ILE A 358 -16.88 16.01 11.22
N ARG A 359 -16.10 15.09 10.65
CA ARG A 359 -14.86 14.60 11.25
C ARG A 359 -13.65 14.90 10.38
N VAL A 360 -12.57 15.29 11.02
CA VAL A 360 -11.30 15.68 10.42
C VAL A 360 -10.21 14.73 10.92
N ALA A 361 -9.40 14.20 10.00
CA ALA A 361 -8.16 13.52 10.37
C ALA A 361 -6.98 14.49 10.22
N PHE A 362 -6.22 14.73 11.28
CA PHE A 362 -4.97 15.49 11.22
C PHE A 362 -3.78 14.56 11.34
N LEU A 363 -2.93 14.48 10.31
CA LEU A 363 -1.80 13.54 10.27
C LEU A 363 -0.49 14.19 10.69
N ILE A 364 0.21 13.52 11.62
CA ILE A 364 1.53 13.92 12.12
C ILE A 364 2.59 12.81 11.92
N ASP A 365 3.86 13.19 11.99
CA ASP A 365 5.01 12.28 11.87
C ASP A 365 5.53 11.76 13.23
N ALA A 366 6.45 10.79 13.17
CA ALA A 366 7.14 10.30 14.35
C ALA A 366 7.90 11.39 15.14
N ASN A 367 8.40 12.44 14.48
CA ASN A 367 9.18 13.49 15.12
C ASN A 367 8.31 14.27 16.12
N MET A 368 7.11 14.67 15.70
CA MET A 368 6.12 15.32 16.57
C MET A 368 5.77 14.44 17.79
N THR A 369 5.54 13.13 17.59
CA THR A 369 5.31 12.21 18.73
C THR A 369 6.53 12.07 19.65
N SER A 370 7.74 12.24 19.11
CA SER A 370 8.99 12.14 19.88
C SER A 370 9.23 13.40 20.72
N TYR A 371 8.94 14.60 20.21
CA TYR A 371 9.05 15.86 20.95
C TYR A 371 8.09 15.88 22.15
N LEU A 372 6.84 15.46 21.95
CA LEU A 372 5.83 15.33 23.02
C LEU A 372 6.19 14.29 24.09
N MET A 373 7.10 13.35 23.80
CA MET A 373 7.60 12.33 24.74
C MET A 373 8.81 12.80 25.58
N MET A 374 9.38 13.98 25.31
CA MET A 374 10.54 14.47 26.05
C MET A 374 10.15 14.91 27.46
N GLY A 375 10.78 14.30 28.48
CA GLY A 375 10.39 14.41 29.90
C GLY A 375 10.59 15.77 30.59
N SER A 376 10.76 16.84 29.81
CA SER A 376 10.78 18.24 30.28
C SER A 376 9.39 18.89 30.24
N PHE A 377 8.45 18.33 29.47
CA PHE A 377 7.11 18.89 29.28
C PHE A 377 6.11 18.46 30.37
N SER A 378 4.94 19.10 30.40
CA SER A 378 4.01 19.02 31.52
C SER A 378 3.48 17.58 31.76
N PRO A 379 3.07 17.24 33.01
CA PRO A 379 2.78 15.85 33.38
C PRO A 379 1.72 15.12 32.55
N GLY A 380 0.73 15.82 31.97
CA GLY A 380 -0.35 15.21 31.19
C GLY A 380 0.00 14.96 29.71
N LEU A 381 0.81 15.81 29.08
CA LEU A 381 1.23 15.68 27.67
C LEU A 381 1.82 14.30 27.36
N LYS A 382 2.53 13.72 28.33
CA LYS A 382 3.10 12.37 28.25
C LYS A 382 2.04 11.28 28.01
N ASN A 383 0.86 11.36 28.61
CA ASN A 383 -0.17 10.33 28.47
C ASN A 383 -0.82 10.39 27.07
N HIS A 384 -1.02 11.59 26.53
CA HIS A 384 -1.42 11.79 25.13
C HIS A 384 -0.33 11.31 24.17
N ALA A 385 0.94 11.61 24.44
CA ALA A 385 2.08 11.23 23.60
C ALA A 385 2.30 9.71 23.55
N VAL A 386 2.22 9.01 24.69
CA VAL A 386 2.24 7.53 24.76
C VAL A 386 1.08 6.94 23.96
N THR A 387 -0.14 7.44 24.16
CA THR A 387 -1.33 6.96 23.44
C THR A 387 -1.15 7.14 21.92
N LEU A 388 -0.72 8.31 21.46
CA LEU A 388 -0.53 8.60 20.04
C LEU A 388 0.67 7.85 19.43
N TYR A 389 1.70 7.55 20.21
CA TYR A 389 2.81 6.69 19.77
C TYR A 389 2.37 5.22 19.62
N GLU A 390 1.60 4.69 20.59
CA GLU A 390 1.31 3.26 20.71
C GLU A 390 0.02 2.82 20.03
N ALA A 391 -1.09 3.52 20.28
CA ALA A 391 -2.37 3.33 19.60
C ALA A 391 -2.37 3.90 18.18
N GLY A 392 -1.46 4.85 17.87
CA GLY A 392 -1.38 5.51 16.57
C GLY A 392 -2.46 6.56 16.30
N LYS A 393 -3.36 6.78 17.26
CA LYS A 393 -4.52 7.65 17.17
C LYS A 393 -4.78 8.33 18.53
N LEU A 394 -5.15 9.60 18.50
CA LEU A 394 -5.75 10.34 19.61
C LEU A 394 -7.09 10.88 19.14
N GLY A 395 -8.18 10.48 19.80
CA GLY A 395 -9.54 10.81 19.37
C GLY A 395 -10.05 12.16 19.86
N ASP A 396 -11.08 12.69 19.20
CA ASP A 396 -11.77 13.95 19.50
C ASP A 396 -12.03 14.20 21.00
N SER A 397 -12.41 13.14 21.74
CA SER A 397 -12.66 13.16 23.19
C SER A 397 -11.51 13.73 24.02
N ASN A 398 -10.27 13.61 23.55
CA ASN A 398 -9.07 14.02 24.27
C ASN A 398 -8.44 15.30 23.72
N ILE A 399 -8.95 15.85 22.61
CA ILE A 399 -8.37 17.06 21.99
C ILE A 399 -8.66 18.32 22.83
N ALA A 400 -9.73 18.35 23.62
CA ALA A 400 -10.00 19.45 24.55
C ALA A 400 -8.95 19.52 25.67
N GLU A 401 -8.70 18.37 26.32
CA GLU A 401 -7.68 18.16 27.35
C GLU A 401 -6.27 18.46 26.79
N PHE A 402 -5.94 17.85 25.65
CA PHE A 402 -4.64 18.02 24.99
C PHE A 402 -4.37 19.49 24.58
N CYS A 403 -5.35 20.24 24.09
CA CYS A 403 -5.19 21.68 23.83
C CYS A 403 -4.91 22.49 25.11
N SER A 404 -5.53 22.14 26.24
CA SER A 404 -5.27 22.78 27.54
C SER A 404 -3.86 22.47 28.05
N ASP A 405 -3.42 21.23 27.88
CA ASP A 405 -2.08 20.80 28.24
C ASP A 405 -0.99 21.46 27.38
N LEU A 406 -1.21 21.58 26.06
CA LEU A 406 -0.32 22.34 25.17
C LEU A 406 -0.31 23.84 25.54
N LYS A 407 -1.45 24.41 25.94
CA LYS A 407 -1.56 25.80 26.43
C LYS A 407 -0.73 26.06 27.69
N SER A 408 -0.53 25.06 28.55
CA SER A 408 0.34 25.20 29.74
C SER A 408 1.80 25.55 29.41
N LEU A 409 2.24 25.35 28.16
CA LEU A 409 3.60 25.66 27.72
C LEU A 409 3.82 27.13 27.36
N GLU A 410 2.77 27.95 27.13
CA GLU A 410 2.92 29.36 26.72
C GLU A 410 3.70 30.23 27.72
N SER A 411 3.65 29.87 29.01
CA SER A 411 4.41 30.54 30.08
C SER A 411 5.87 30.04 30.22
N THR A 412 6.25 28.97 29.52
CA THR A 412 7.48 28.22 29.78
C THR A 412 8.56 28.57 28.75
N LYS A 413 9.35 29.60 29.05
CA LYS A 413 10.55 29.93 28.27
C LYS A 413 11.67 28.94 28.59
N LEU A 414 12.20 28.27 27.56
CA LEU A 414 13.35 27.37 27.64
C LEU A 414 14.50 27.90 26.76
N GLU A 415 15.72 27.42 26.99
CA GLU A 415 16.89 27.82 26.19
C GLU A 415 17.31 26.73 25.19
N GLY A 416 17.78 27.16 24.01
CA GLY A 416 18.30 26.27 22.97
C GLY A 416 17.21 25.40 22.31
N GLU A 417 17.57 24.15 21.99
CA GLU A 417 16.70 23.19 21.28
C GLU A 417 15.37 22.93 22.00
N LEU A 418 15.33 23.09 23.33
CA LEU A 418 14.11 22.93 24.12
C LEU A 418 13.03 23.95 23.78
N GLN A 419 13.38 25.17 23.35
CA GLN A 419 12.39 26.16 22.92
C GLN A 419 11.72 25.72 21.62
N GLN A 420 12.47 25.13 20.68
CA GLN A 420 11.92 24.66 19.41
C GLN A 420 10.80 23.64 19.63
N PHE A 421 10.93 22.75 20.63
CA PHE A 421 9.88 21.79 20.96
C PHE A 421 8.63 22.45 21.58
N VAL A 422 8.80 23.54 22.35
CA VAL A 422 7.67 24.37 22.79
C VAL A 422 6.97 25.00 21.59
N ASP A 423 7.72 25.57 20.65
CA ASP A 423 7.17 26.20 19.45
C ASP A 423 6.40 25.19 18.57
N HIS A 424 6.90 23.96 18.44
CA HIS A 424 6.19 22.85 17.78
C HIS A 424 4.88 22.47 18.52
N ALA A 425 4.90 22.39 19.85
CA ALA A 425 3.73 22.08 20.66
C ALA A 425 2.66 23.19 20.63
N LEU A 426 3.06 24.46 20.63
CA LEU A 426 2.15 25.60 20.48
C LEU A 426 1.56 25.66 19.06
N SER A 427 2.38 25.43 18.04
CA SER A 427 1.93 25.30 16.65
C SER A 427 0.88 24.20 16.49
N LEU A 428 1.07 23.05 17.16
CA LEU A 428 0.09 21.96 17.22
C LEU A 428 -1.22 22.39 17.89
N ARG A 429 -1.19 23.20 18.96
CA ARG A 429 -2.42 23.73 19.58
C ARG A 429 -3.21 24.60 18.59
N TYR A 430 -2.56 25.58 17.96
CA TYR A 430 -3.22 26.49 17.01
C TYR A 430 -3.85 25.73 15.84
N ALA A 431 -3.16 24.72 15.30
CA ALA A 431 -3.70 23.84 14.26
C ALA A 431 -4.98 23.12 14.72
N LEU A 432 -4.95 22.50 15.91
CA LEU A 432 -6.10 21.77 16.46
C LEU A 432 -7.29 22.69 16.78
N GLU A 433 -7.03 23.89 17.31
CA GLU A 433 -8.07 24.87 17.63
C GLU A 433 -8.76 25.41 16.36
N CYS A 434 -7.98 25.69 15.30
CA CYS A 434 -8.49 26.09 13.99
C CYS A 434 -9.34 25.00 13.31
N LEU A 435 -8.87 23.74 13.35
CA LEU A 435 -9.63 22.62 12.80
C LEU A 435 -10.91 22.33 13.60
N ARG A 436 -10.86 22.43 14.95
CA ARG A 436 -12.02 22.21 15.83
C ARG A 436 -13.07 23.32 15.71
N SER A 437 -12.69 24.57 15.41
CA SER A 437 -13.64 25.64 15.07
C SER A 437 -14.18 25.54 13.64
N GLY A 438 -13.68 24.60 12.83
CA GLY A 438 -14.05 24.44 11.44
C GLY A 438 -13.60 25.60 10.55
N GLY A 439 -12.51 26.28 10.91
CA GLY A 439 -12.06 27.49 10.23
C GLY A 439 -12.99 28.69 10.47
N THR A 440 -13.62 28.80 11.65
CA THR A 440 -14.40 30.00 12.01
C THR A 440 -13.71 30.77 13.14
N ALA A 441 -13.76 32.10 13.07
CA ALA A 441 -13.25 32.95 14.13
C ALA A 441 -14.02 32.70 15.43
N THR A 442 -13.30 32.40 16.50
CA THR A 442 -13.87 32.35 17.85
C THR A 442 -13.89 33.76 18.40
N ASP A 443 -15.06 34.38 18.50
CA ASP A 443 -15.23 35.60 19.28
C ASP A 443 -14.81 35.30 20.75
N THR A 444 -13.71 35.91 21.21
CA THR A 444 -13.12 35.73 22.54
C THR A 444 -13.50 36.87 23.48
N ASP A 445 -14.80 37.09 23.65
CA ASP A 445 -15.38 38.03 24.62
C ASP A 445 -16.48 37.38 25.52
N ASP A 446 -16.81 36.10 25.30
CA ASP A 446 -17.91 35.37 25.98
C ASP A 446 -17.48 34.64 27.29
N GLU A 447 -16.47 35.11 28.04
CA GLU A 447 -16.04 34.50 29.33
C GLU A 447 -16.26 35.40 30.56
N LEU A 448 -17.33 36.20 30.59
CA LEU A 448 -17.69 37.04 31.75
C LEU A 448 -19.20 37.07 32.11
N GLU A 449 -19.88 35.91 32.21
CA GLU A 449 -21.16 35.86 32.95
C GLU A 449 -21.55 34.46 33.50
N GLU A 450 -20.98 34.03 34.64
CA GLU A 450 -21.68 33.29 35.73
C GLU A 450 -20.75 32.99 36.94
N ALA A 451 -20.44 34.01 37.76
CA ALA A 451 -19.90 33.77 39.11
C ALA A 451 -20.14 34.96 40.06
N GLY A 452 -20.70 34.69 41.24
CA GLY A 452 -20.64 35.61 42.38
C GLY A 452 -21.45 35.14 43.59
N PRO A 453 -21.35 35.83 44.75
CA PRO A 453 -20.33 36.81 45.14
C PRO A 453 -19.55 36.40 46.41
N GLY A 454 -18.25 36.74 46.54
CA GLY A 454 -17.44 36.22 47.67
C GLY A 454 -16.10 36.92 47.98
N VAL A 455 -16.17 38.12 48.56
CA VAL A 455 -15.23 38.79 49.50
C VAL A 455 -13.77 38.27 49.65
N VAL A 456 -12.77 39.13 49.42
CA VAL A 456 -11.71 39.61 50.37
C VAL A 456 -10.64 40.44 49.62
N ASN A 457 -10.03 41.42 50.31
CA ASN A 457 -9.03 42.38 49.77
C ASN A 457 -7.62 41.77 49.63
N GLY A 458 -6.76 42.35 48.78
CA GLY A 458 -5.32 42.00 48.68
C GLY A 458 -4.50 42.93 47.77
N GLU A 459 -4.02 44.02 48.35
CA GLU A 459 -3.10 45.11 47.93
C GLU A 459 -2.15 44.99 46.70
N LEU A 460 -1.67 46.16 46.24
CA LEU A 460 -0.77 46.38 45.09
C LEU A 460 0.70 46.10 45.43
N GLU A 461 1.56 45.91 44.41
CA GLU A 461 2.57 46.94 44.03
C GLU A 461 3.32 46.64 42.71
N ASN A 462 3.54 47.71 41.92
CA ASN A 462 4.64 48.07 41.01
C ASN A 462 5.64 46.98 40.51
N ALA A 463 6.07 46.99 39.24
CA ALA A 463 6.65 48.16 38.56
C ALA A 463 6.50 48.19 37.01
N SER A 464 6.74 49.37 36.45
CA SER A 464 6.73 49.70 35.01
C SER A 464 8.04 49.35 34.29
N ASP A 465 8.02 49.33 32.95
CA ASP A 465 8.70 50.38 32.18
C ASP A 465 8.45 50.34 30.65
N PHE A 466 8.60 51.52 30.03
CA PHE A 466 8.59 51.89 28.59
C PHE A 466 7.29 51.84 27.74
N GLU A 467 6.71 53.02 27.54
CA GLU A 467 5.79 53.42 26.45
C GLU A 467 6.53 54.13 25.28
N SER A 468 5.77 54.61 24.26
CA SER A 468 6.11 55.59 23.19
C SER A 468 7.01 55.09 22.04
N GLU A 469 6.90 55.51 20.75
CA GLU A 469 5.99 56.39 19.96
C GLU A 469 6.17 56.04 18.43
N PHE A 470 5.55 56.59 17.36
CA PHE A 470 4.73 57.80 17.16
C PHE A 470 3.81 57.71 15.87
N SER A 471 2.52 58.02 16.01
CA SER A 471 1.61 58.80 15.11
C SER A 471 1.59 58.73 13.54
N PHE A 472 0.35 58.60 13.00
CA PHE A 472 -0.34 59.39 11.94
C PHE A 472 0.23 59.62 10.51
N ILE A 473 -0.65 59.51 9.50
CA ILE A 473 -1.20 60.65 8.71
C ILE A 473 -2.45 60.25 7.88
N ASN A 474 -3.34 61.20 7.58
CA ASN A 474 -4.58 61.03 6.78
C ASN A 474 -4.37 61.31 5.28
N GLY A 475 -5.14 60.63 4.41
CA GLY A 475 -5.26 60.92 2.97
C GLY A 475 -6.73 60.90 2.51
N GLN A 476 -7.12 61.78 1.59
CA GLN A 476 -8.54 61.99 1.19
C GLN A 476 -8.90 61.26 -0.11
N GLY A 477 -10.12 60.72 -0.18
CA GLY A 477 -10.63 59.96 -1.34
C GLY A 477 -11.41 60.79 -2.37
N THR A 478 -12.09 60.10 -3.30
CA THR A 478 -13.02 60.73 -4.27
C THR A 478 -14.22 59.83 -4.60
N THR A 479 -15.42 60.43 -4.55
CA THR A 479 -16.65 60.09 -5.30
C THR A 479 -16.86 58.63 -5.73
N ALA A 480 -17.62 57.80 -5.03
CA ALA A 480 -19.08 57.85 -4.83
C ALA A 480 -19.93 57.69 -6.11
N ASN A 481 -20.87 56.75 -6.09
CA ASN A 481 -22.11 56.86 -6.84
C ASN A 481 -23.28 56.30 -5.99
N ARG A 482 -24.39 57.05 -5.92
CA ARG A 482 -25.62 56.61 -5.23
C ARG A 482 -26.53 55.88 -6.20
N LEU A 483 -27.33 54.96 -5.70
CA LEU A 483 -28.79 54.99 -5.87
C LEU A 483 -29.46 54.12 -4.79
N SER A 484 -30.72 54.42 -4.49
CA SER A 484 -31.47 53.87 -3.34
C SER A 484 -32.91 53.56 -3.74
N LEU A 485 -33.64 52.90 -2.83
CA LEU A 485 -35.01 52.37 -2.98
C LEU A 485 -35.04 51.05 -3.79
N SER A 486 -35.97 50.12 -3.54
CA SER A 486 -37.23 50.23 -2.80
C SER A 486 -37.50 49.02 -1.88
N SER A 487 -38.35 49.22 -0.88
CA SER A 487 -38.98 48.18 -0.08
C SER A 487 -40.31 47.76 -0.70
N ASP A 488 -40.68 46.47 -0.63
CA ASP A 488 -41.88 46.10 0.14
C ASP A 488 -42.04 44.59 0.42
N THR A 489 -42.71 44.31 1.54
CA THR A 489 -43.46 43.09 1.95
C THR A 489 -43.01 41.70 1.43
N GLY A 490 -42.68 40.75 2.34
CA GLY A 490 -42.34 39.38 1.92
C GLY A 490 -42.56 38.24 2.92
N LEU A 491 -41.90 38.24 4.08
CA LEU A 491 -42.17 37.27 5.16
C LEU A 491 -41.50 37.73 6.47
N ALA A 492 -42.13 37.46 7.63
CA ALA A 492 -41.55 37.68 8.94
C ALA A 492 -41.26 36.32 9.63
N GLY A 493 -40.11 36.23 10.30
CA GLY A 493 -39.78 35.11 11.19
C GLY A 493 -38.88 34.03 10.58
N ILE A 494 -37.58 34.12 10.88
CA ILE A 494 -36.88 33.18 11.78
C ILE A 494 -35.56 33.86 12.20
N VAL A 495 -35.47 34.25 13.47
CA VAL A 495 -34.17 34.50 14.10
C VAL A 495 -33.63 33.14 14.51
N ARG A 496 -32.52 32.71 13.91
CA ARG A 496 -31.75 31.53 14.33
C ARG A 496 -30.33 31.97 14.62
N GLY A 497 -29.98 32.03 15.92
CA GLY A 497 -28.61 32.29 16.34
C GLY A 497 -27.65 31.25 15.76
N LYS A 498 -26.47 31.70 15.33
CA LYS A 498 -25.39 30.83 14.87
C LYS A 498 -24.84 30.04 16.06
N ARG A 499 -25.37 28.83 16.33
CA ARG A 499 -24.67 27.88 17.20
C ARG A 499 -23.29 27.60 16.59
N LYS A 500 -22.20 27.95 17.30
CA LYS A 500 -20.81 27.62 16.94
C LYS A 500 -20.76 26.11 16.63
N LYS A 501 -20.39 25.74 15.39
CA LYS A 501 -20.34 24.34 14.92
C LYS A 501 -18.93 23.81 15.12
N TYR A 502 -18.71 23.06 16.20
CA TYR A 502 -17.45 22.36 16.39
C TYR A 502 -17.35 21.16 15.44
N TYR A 503 -16.19 20.99 14.81
CA TYR A 503 -15.84 19.80 14.03
C TYR A 503 -15.11 18.84 14.95
N ARG A 504 -15.30 17.53 14.75
CA ARG A 504 -14.54 16.51 15.51
C ARG A 504 -13.17 16.31 14.88
N VAL A 505 -12.11 16.26 15.66
CA VAL A 505 -10.74 16.12 15.18
C VAL A 505 -10.09 14.88 15.78
N ASP A 506 -9.65 13.93 14.94
CA ASP A 506 -8.77 12.84 15.38
C ASP A 506 -7.34 13.15 14.89
N VAL A 507 -6.35 13.00 15.76
CA VAL A 507 -4.93 13.07 15.38
C VAL A 507 -4.43 11.66 15.08
N LEU A 508 -3.85 11.46 13.90
CA LEU A 508 -3.38 10.17 13.41
C LEU A 508 -1.87 10.19 13.15
N ARG A 509 -1.18 9.13 13.57
CA ARG A 509 0.26 8.95 13.37
C ARG A 509 0.54 8.25 12.03
N CYS A 510 1.33 8.88 11.17
CA CYS A 510 1.68 8.35 9.84
C CYS A 510 2.29 6.93 9.87
N GLU A 511 3.20 6.62 10.80
CA GLU A 511 3.86 5.30 10.83
C GLU A 511 2.92 4.20 11.33
N SER A 512 1.95 4.52 12.19
CA SER A 512 0.94 3.56 12.65
C SER A 512 -0.06 3.27 11.53
N LEU A 513 -0.47 4.28 10.75
CA LEU A 513 -1.25 4.06 9.54
C LEU A 513 -0.48 3.19 8.52
N ALA A 514 0.81 3.43 8.33
CA ALA A 514 1.66 2.65 7.42
C ALA A 514 1.84 1.17 7.82
N SER A 515 1.39 0.75 9.02
CA SER A 515 1.34 -0.66 9.42
C SER A 515 0.10 -1.41 8.88
N LEU A 516 -0.93 -0.69 8.44
CA LEU A 516 -2.16 -1.25 7.87
C LEU A 516 -2.03 -1.41 6.34
N ALA A 517 -2.72 -2.40 5.79
CA ALA A 517 -2.80 -2.59 4.34
C ALA A 517 -3.50 -1.39 3.66
N SER A 518 -3.04 -0.99 2.47
CA SER A 518 -3.55 0.18 1.73
C SER A 518 -5.08 0.17 1.52
N ALA A 519 -5.67 -1.00 1.29
CA ALA A 519 -7.12 -1.18 1.17
C ALA A 519 -7.87 -1.00 2.51
N THR A 520 -7.24 -1.37 3.63
CA THR A 520 -7.76 -1.10 4.98
C THR A 520 -7.73 0.38 5.31
N LEU A 521 -6.65 1.08 4.94
CA LEU A 521 -6.55 2.54 5.06
C LEU A 521 -7.64 3.24 4.23
N GLN A 522 -7.85 2.84 2.98
CA GLN A 522 -8.91 3.43 2.14
C GLN A 522 -10.30 3.28 2.79
N ARG A 523 -10.64 2.08 3.29
CA ARG A 523 -11.91 1.84 3.98
C ARG A 523 -12.04 2.66 5.28
N LEU A 524 -10.98 2.74 6.09
CA LEU A 524 -10.96 3.54 7.31
C LEU A 524 -11.24 5.02 7.01
N PHE A 525 -10.52 5.59 6.04
CA PHE A 525 -10.68 6.99 5.65
C PHE A 525 -12.05 7.30 5.03
N GLN A 526 -12.60 6.41 4.20
CA GLN A 526 -13.94 6.56 3.63
C GLN A 526 -15.08 6.38 4.66
N ARG A 527 -14.85 5.61 5.73
CA ARG A 527 -15.86 5.34 6.78
C ARG A 527 -15.98 6.48 7.79
N ASP A 528 -14.85 6.99 8.28
CA ASP A 528 -14.84 7.84 9.48
C ASP A 528 -14.71 9.35 9.22
N TYR A 529 -14.05 9.77 8.13
CA TYR A 529 -13.60 11.15 7.95
C TYR A 529 -14.25 11.84 6.75
N SER A 530 -14.49 13.16 6.89
CA SER A 530 -15.02 14.00 5.81
C SER A 530 -13.91 14.71 5.04
N PHE A 531 -12.85 15.13 5.75
CA PHE A 531 -11.62 15.61 5.15
C PHE A 531 -10.39 15.25 5.99
N VAL A 532 -9.23 15.27 5.33
CA VAL A 532 -7.92 14.87 5.85
C VAL A 532 -6.95 16.02 5.67
N VAL A 533 -6.15 16.32 6.69
CA VAL A 533 -5.16 17.41 6.69
C VAL A 533 -3.78 16.81 6.98
N SER A 534 -2.78 17.05 6.12
CA SER A 534 -1.42 16.52 6.28
C SER A 534 -0.34 17.43 5.69
N MET A 535 0.83 17.48 6.33
CA MET A 535 2.04 18.12 5.78
C MET A 535 2.79 17.23 4.78
N ILE A 536 2.54 15.91 4.85
CA ILE A 536 3.25 14.86 4.11
C ILE A 536 2.26 14.24 3.10
N PRO A 537 2.68 13.88 1.87
CA PRO A 537 1.82 13.17 0.92
C PRO A 537 1.33 11.84 1.51
N LEU A 538 0.06 11.50 1.26
CA LEU A 538 -0.57 10.29 1.80
C LEU A 538 0.02 9.04 1.13
N ALA A 539 0.40 8.03 1.92
CA ALA A 539 0.98 6.77 1.42
C ALA A 539 -0.01 5.85 0.68
N CYS A 540 -1.22 6.33 0.36
CA CYS A 540 -2.28 5.58 -0.32
C CYS A 540 -2.99 6.52 -1.30
N PRO A 541 -2.92 6.28 -2.63
CA PRO A 541 -3.35 7.25 -3.64
C PRO A 541 -4.87 7.43 -3.82
N PRO A 542 -5.79 6.46 -3.54
CA PRO A 542 -7.22 6.67 -3.82
C PRO A 542 -7.89 7.60 -2.80
N LEU A 543 -7.13 8.13 -1.83
CA LEU A 543 -7.57 9.18 -0.91
C LEU A 543 -7.62 10.55 -1.61
N VAL A 544 -6.74 10.79 -2.60
CA VAL A 544 -6.82 11.96 -3.49
C VAL A 544 -7.75 11.61 -4.65
N ALA A 545 -9.05 11.63 -4.35
CA ALA A 545 -10.14 11.04 -5.12
C ALA A 545 -10.01 11.21 -6.65
N SER A 546 -9.96 10.09 -7.38
CA SER A 546 -10.18 10.06 -8.83
C SER A 546 -11.55 10.69 -9.17
N TYR A 547 -11.73 11.18 -10.40
CA TYR A 547 -12.77 12.14 -10.83
C TYR A 547 -14.24 11.70 -10.61
N ASN A 548 -14.49 10.48 -10.14
CA ASN A 548 -15.82 9.95 -9.77
C ASN A 548 -15.84 9.17 -8.44
N ALA A 549 -14.81 9.27 -7.60
CA ALA A 549 -14.66 8.47 -6.37
C ALA A 549 -15.10 9.22 -5.11
N ALA A 550 -15.99 8.61 -4.31
CA ALA A 550 -16.35 9.11 -2.99
C ALA A 550 -15.21 8.83 -1.97
N GLY A 551 -14.32 9.81 -1.79
CA GLY A 551 -13.27 9.82 -0.76
C GLY A 551 -13.31 11.12 0.05
N PRO A 552 -12.63 11.20 1.20
CA PRO A 552 -12.53 12.43 1.97
C PRO A 552 -11.67 13.46 1.23
N VAL A 553 -11.99 14.74 1.39
CA VAL A 553 -11.23 15.84 0.76
C VAL A 553 -9.85 15.97 1.43
N HIS A 554 -8.78 16.22 0.67
CA HIS A 554 -7.41 16.27 1.21
C HIS A 554 -6.80 17.69 1.17
N PHE A 555 -6.40 18.21 2.33
CA PHE A 555 -5.63 19.43 2.51
C PHE A 555 -4.17 19.07 2.82
N GLY A 556 -3.34 19.04 1.79
CA GLY A 556 -1.93 18.67 1.87
C GLY A 556 -1.32 18.57 0.46
N PRO A 557 -0.14 17.95 0.31
CA PRO A 557 0.46 17.74 -1.01
C PRO A 557 -0.43 16.82 -1.86
N PRO A 558 -0.94 17.26 -3.04
CA PRO A 558 -1.90 16.49 -3.85
C PRO A 558 -1.28 15.31 -4.61
N SER A 559 0.04 15.17 -4.54
CA SER A 559 0.86 14.10 -5.10
C SER A 559 2.17 14.02 -4.33
N ARG A 560 2.88 12.88 -4.39
CA ARG A 560 4.27 12.76 -3.97
C ARG A 560 5.16 13.62 -4.86
N ALA A 561 4.83 13.78 -6.15
CA ALA A 561 5.53 14.69 -7.05
C ALA A 561 5.56 16.14 -6.52
N ALA A 562 4.49 16.60 -5.85
CA ALA A 562 4.36 17.96 -5.33
C ALA A 562 5.39 18.33 -4.23
N VAL A 563 5.99 17.36 -3.54
CA VAL A 563 7.07 17.59 -2.56
C VAL A 563 8.47 17.39 -3.14
N THR A 564 8.60 17.09 -4.44
CA THR A 564 9.90 16.92 -5.12
C THR A 564 10.33 18.19 -5.87
N PRO A 565 11.58 18.27 -6.38
CA PRO A 565 12.04 19.43 -7.15
C PRO A 565 11.22 19.70 -8.44
N TRP A 566 10.38 18.76 -8.90
CA TRP A 566 9.42 19.01 -9.99
C TRP A 566 8.47 20.18 -9.70
N MET A 567 7.92 20.26 -8.49
CA MET A 567 7.03 21.36 -8.08
C MET A 567 7.76 22.71 -8.10
N LYS A 568 9.06 22.72 -7.78
CA LYS A 568 9.89 23.93 -7.82
C LYS A 568 10.14 24.39 -9.26
N LEU A 569 10.35 23.46 -10.19
CA LEU A 569 10.49 23.78 -11.62
C LEU A 569 9.16 24.27 -12.24
N LEU A 570 8.02 23.68 -11.88
CA LEU A 570 6.70 24.18 -12.27
C LEU A 570 6.46 25.60 -11.73
N LEU A 571 6.74 25.83 -10.46
CA LEU A 571 6.62 27.13 -9.78
C LEU A 571 7.42 28.22 -10.50
N TYR A 572 8.70 27.97 -10.81
CA TYR A 572 9.56 28.94 -11.51
C TYR A 572 9.13 29.18 -12.97
N THR A 573 8.37 28.26 -13.55
CA THR A 573 7.81 28.39 -14.91
C THR A 573 6.61 29.32 -14.92
N VAL A 574 5.62 29.10 -14.03
CA VAL A 574 4.38 29.90 -13.99
C VAL A 574 4.62 31.32 -13.45
N PHE A 575 5.52 31.50 -12.47
CA PHE A 575 5.88 32.83 -11.97
C PHE A 575 6.83 33.62 -12.90
N GLU A 576 7.25 33.04 -14.04
CA GLU A 576 8.30 33.52 -14.96
C GLU A 576 9.64 33.92 -14.25
N CYS A 577 9.85 33.49 -13.01
CA CYS A 577 11.01 33.88 -12.20
C CYS A 577 11.37 32.83 -11.14
N GLY A 578 12.66 32.79 -10.79
CA GLY A 578 13.21 31.85 -9.81
C GLY A 578 14.72 32.02 -9.67
N PRO A 579 15.34 31.33 -8.70
CA PRO A 579 16.80 31.31 -8.52
C PRO A 579 17.51 30.57 -9.66
N VAL A 580 18.78 30.94 -9.92
CA VAL A 580 19.66 30.18 -10.83
C VAL A 580 19.69 28.72 -10.37
N SER A 581 19.35 27.82 -11.29
CA SER A 581 19.10 26.41 -10.98
C SER A 581 19.71 25.51 -12.05
N VAL A 582 20.44 24.49 -11.60
CA VAL A 582 21.19 23.54 -12.43
C VAL A 582 20.68 22.13 -12.15
N VAL A 583 20.19 21.43 -13.17
CA VAL A 583 19.75 20.03 -13.06
C VAL A 583 20.89 19.09 -13.46
N LEU A 584 21.17 18.08 -12.65
CA LEU A 584 22.17 17.04 -12.91
C LEU A 584 21.54 15.65 -12.78
N LEU A 585 21.68 14.85 -13.85
CA LEU A 585 21.01 13.55 -14.01
C LEU A 585 21.73 12.44 -13.24
N ARG A 586 20.96 11.45 -12.74
CA ARG A 586 21.51 10.26 -12.08
C ARG A 586 22.49 9.51 -13.01
N GLY A 587 23.58 9.00 -12.45
CA GLY A 587 24.66 8.30 -13.14
C GLY A 587 25.82 9.18 -13.59
N LEU A 588 25.69 10.51 -13.55
CA LEU A 588 26.78 11.42 -13.91
C LEU A 588 27.93 11.40 -12.89
N ARG A 589 29.18 11.45 -13.37
CA ARG A 589 30.39 11.60 -12.56
C ARG A 589 31.15 12.86 -12.98
N LEU A 590 31.09 13.89 -12.16
CA LEU A 590 31.71 15.19 -12.44
C LEU A 590 33.22 15.18 -12.18
N ARG A 591 33.96 15.89 -13.04
CA ARG A 591 35.41 16.07 -12.98
C ARG A 591 35.83 17.42 -12.40
N LEU A 592 35.04 18.43 -12.72
CA LEU A 592 35.12 19.82 -12.31
C LEU A 592 33.67 20.29 -12.13
N LEU A 593 33.47 21.42 -11.44
CA LEU A 593 32.15 22.05 -11.39
C LEU A 593 31.89 22.79 -12.72
N PRO A 594 30.69 22.66 -13.33
CA PRO A 594 30.34 23.40 -14.54
C PRO A 594 30.28 24.91 -14.27
N PRO A 595 30.37 25.79 -15.28
CA PRO A 595 30.56 27.24 -15.09
C PRO A 595 29.59 27.95 -14.13
N PRO A 596 28.27 27.64 -14.07
CA PRO A 596 27.35 28.26 -13.09
C PRO A 596 27.63 27.85 -11.63
N LEU A 597 28.29 26.70 -11.43
CA LEU A 597 28.72 26.19 -10.12
C LEU A 597 30.21 26.44 -9.86
N ALA A 598 30.94 27.03 -10.81
CA ALA A 598 32.35 27.34 -10.65
C ALA A 598 32.51 28.65 -9.86
N GLY A 599 33.10 28.57 -8.68
CA GLY A 599 33.31 29.73 -7.80
C GLY A 599 32.12 30.12 -6.92
N CYS A 600 31.06 29.29 -6.82
CA CYS A 600 30.03 29.48 -5.80
C CYS A 600 30.62 29.24 -4.38
N SER A 601 30.27 30.07 -3.41
CA SER A 601 30.71 29.92 -2.02
C SER A 601 29.96 28.78 -1.32
N LYS A 602 28.66 28.68 -1.57
CA LYS A 602 27.73 27.63 -1.11
C LYS A 602 26.79 27.28 -2.26
N ALA A 603 26.20 26.08 -2.23
CA ALA A 603 25.09 25.71 -3.12
C ALA A 603 24.05 24.88 -2.36
N LEU A 604 22.78 25.14 -2.61
CA LEU A 604 21.67 24.34 -2.09
C LEU A 604 21.40 23.19 -3.06
N VAL A 605 21.43 21.96 -2.55
CA VAL A 605 21.28 20.72 -3.33
C VAL A 605 20.05 19.97 -2.87
N TRP A 606 19.10 19.78 -3.78
CA TRP A 606 17.90 18.97 -3.57
C TRP A 606 18.04 17.65 -4.32
N THR A 607 17.56 16.55 -3.74
CA THR A 607 17.50 15.23 -4.38
C THR A 607 16.07 14.91 -4.81
N TRP A 608 15.91 14.14 -5.89
CA TRP A 608 14.56 13.81 -6.41
C TRP A 608 13.87 12.66 -5.66
N ASP A 609 14.64 11.82 -4.97
CA ASP A 609 14.19 10.65 -4.22
C ASP A 609 14.10 10.89 -2.69
N GLY A 610 14.54 12.05 -2.21
CA GLY A 610 14.65 12.36 -0.78
C GLY A 610 15.87 11.74 -0.09
N SER A 611 16.86 11.24 -0.86
CA SER A 611 18.13 10.80 -0.28
C SER A 611 18.90 12.01 0.31
N THR A 612 19.22 11.96 1.60
CA THR A 612 19.95 13.03 2.29
C THR A 612 21.45 12.77 2.28
N PHE A 613 22.24 13.85 2.39
CA PHE A 613 23.68 13.73 2.56
C PHE A 613 23.99 13.06 3.92
N ALA A 614 24.79 12.00 3.90
CA ALA A 614 25.14 11.17 5.08
C ALA A 614 24.00 10.34 5.74
N GLY A 615 22.82 10.22 5.10
CA GLY A 615 21.94 9.06 5.31
C GLY A 615 21.10 9.02 6.60
N ILE A 616 20.60 10.17 7.06
CA ILE A 616 19.61 10.26 8.15
C ILE A 616 18.41 11.09 7.68
N GLY A 617 17.18 10.67 8.03
CA GLY A 617 16.11 11.63 8.30
C GLY A 617 15.24 12.15 7.14
N GLY A 618 14.76 11.29 6.23
CA GLY A 618 13.37 11.28 5.71
C GLY A 618 12.68 12.52 5.10
N ARG A 619 13.28 13.71 5.03
CA ARG A 619 12.67 14.92 4.46
C ARG A 619 13.28 15.31 3.11
N LEU A 620 12.44 15.80 2.20
CA LEU A 620 12.80 16.34 0.87
C LEU A 620 13.34 17.79 0.95
N GLU A 621 14.10 18.10 2.00
CA GLU A 621 14.68 19.43 2.24
C GLU A 621 16.02 19.62 1.52
N GLY A 622 16.30 20.85 1.07
CA GLY A 622 17.53 21.19 0.35
C GLY A 622 18.75 21.19 1.28
N THR A 623 19.76 20.38 0.97
CA THR A 623 21.01 20.37 1.73
C THR A 623 21.93 21.49 1.26
N MET A 624 22.34 22.39 2.14
CA MET A 624 23.32 23.45 1.82
C MET A 624 24.75 22.91 1.93
N ILE A 625 25.50 22.93 0.82
CA ILE A 625 26.84 22.36 0.68
C ILE A 625 27.86 23.47 0.35
N PRO A 626 28.99 23.59 1.09
CA PRO A 626 30.06 24.53 0.76
C PRO A 626 30.73 24.21 -0.59
N GLY A 627 31.02 25.24 -1.39
CA GLY A 627 31.58 25.08 -2.75
C GLY A 627 32.86 24.25 -2.81
N ALA A 628 33.70 24.35 -1.77
CA ALA A 628 34.96 23.60 -1.64
C ALA A 628 34.78 22.06 -1.61
N VAL A 629 33.62 21.56 -1.15
CA VAL A 629 33.29 20.13 -1.12
C VAL A 629 32.20 19.72 -2.12
N LEU A 630 31.53 20.69 -2.76
CA LEU A 630 30.40 20.47 -3.66
C LEU A 630 30.70 19.44 -4.77
N LEU A 631 31.90 19.46 -5.36
CA LEU A 631 32.30 18.49 -6.40
C LEU A 631 32.32 17.04 -5.87
N HIS A 632 32.82 16.82 -4.64
CA HIS A 632 32.77 15.51 -4.00
C HIS A 632 31.32 15.15 -3.62
N GLY A 633 30.56 16.15 -3.15
CA GLY A 633 29.16 16.04 -2.78
C GLY A 633 28.31 15.45 -3.91
N LEU A 634 28.27 16.17 -5.05
CA LEU A 634 27.53 15.76 -6.23
C LEU A 634 27.95 14.36 -6.71
N ASN A 635 29.25 14.06 -6.74
CA ASN A 635 29.79 12.73 -7.12
C ASN A 635 29.44 11.56 -6.18
N SER A 636 28.89 11.84 -4.99
CA SER A 636 28.37 10.80 -4.10
C SER A 636 26.90 10.53 -4.39
N VAL A 637 26.06 11.58 -4.35
CA VAL A 637 24.60 11.47 -4.51
C VAL A 637 24.19 11.11 -5.95
N LEU A 638 24.91 11.60 -6.98
CA LEU A 638 24.59 11.31 -8.38
C LEU A 638 24.64 9.80 -8.74
N ARG A 639 25.25 8.96 -7.89
CA ARG A 639 25.21 7.49 -8.03
C ARG A 639 23.81 6.92 -7.79
N HIS A 640 23.03 7.57 -6.94
CA HIS A 640 21.79 7.08 -6.37
C HIS A 640 20.57 7.90 -6.83
N SER A 641 20.73 9.21 -7.01
CA SER A 641 19.63 10.16 -7.31
C SER A 641 20.01 11.19 -8.39
N ALA A 642 19.01 11.88 -8.93
CA ALA A 642 19.19 13.10 -9.71
C ALA A 642 19.09 14.31 -8.76
N VAL A 643 19.76 15.43 -9.09
CA VAL A 643 19.85 16.59 -8.16
C VAL A 643 19.62 17.94 -8.84
N LEU A 644 18.99 18.85 -8.08
CA LEU A 644 18.83 20.27 -8.41
C LEU A 644 19.82 21.07 -7.57
N VAL A 645 20.70 21.84 -8.21
CA VAL A 645 21.76 22.62 -7.55
C VAL A 645 21.52 24.10 -7.79
N GLN A 646 21.44 24.87 -6.70
CA GLN A 646 21.20 26.32 -6.71
C GLN A 646 22.42 27.03 -6.09
N PRO A 647 23.31 27.64 -6.89
CA PRO A 647 24.55 28.26 -6.41
C PRO A 647 24.33 29.64 -5.80
N PHE A 648 25.13 29.96 -4.78
CA PHE A 648 25.21 31.28 -4.14
C PHE A 648 26.63 31.86 -4.30
N GLN A 649 26.72 33.17 -4.51
CA GLN A 649 27.98 33.89 -4.76
C GLN A 649 28.36 34.91 -3.66
N GLU A 650 27.57 35.01 -2.59
CA GLU A 650 27.84 35.93 -1.48
C GLU A 650 28.86 35.38 -0.48
N GLY A 651 29.26 36.21 0.48
CA GLY A 651 30.43 35.99 1.34
C GLY A 651 30.34 34.78 2.27
N PRO A 652 31.47 34.39 2.92
CA PRO A 652 31.62 33.13 3.64
C PRO A 652 30.51 32.81 4.65
N ASP A 653 30.03 33.82 5.37
CA ASP A 653 29.19 33.63 6.56
C ASP A 653 27.71 33.98 6.36
N SER A 654 27.30 34.50 5.20
CA SER A 654 25.88 34.76 4.91
C SER A 654 25.09 33.46 4.68
N SER A 655 23.90 33.36 5.28
CA SER A 655 22.85 32.41 4.93
C SER A 655 21.93 33.01 3.85
N PRO A 656 21.23 32.19 3.04
CA PRO A 656 20.20 32.70 2.14
C PRO A 656 19.07 33.36 2.95
N VAL A 657 18.73 34.61 2.62
CA VAL A 657 17.62 35.33 3.26
C VAL A 657 16.30 34.92 2.59
N THR A 658 15.47 34.19 3.32
CA THR A 658 14.14 33.73 2.89
C THR A 658 13.03 34.35 3.72
N VAL A 659 11.85 34.48 3.11
CA VAL A 659 10.61 34.93 3.77
C VAL A 659 9.48 33.98 3.35
N ASP A 660 8.71 33.50 4.31
CA ASP A 660 7.57 32.62 4.08
C ASP A 660 6.27 33.43 4.08
N VAL A 661 5.44 33.25 3.06
CA VAL A 661 4.17 33.97 2.88
C VAL A 661 3.01 32.97 2.94
N PRO A 662 2.06 33.12 3.89
CA PRO A 662 0.98 32.14 4.10
C PRO A 662 -0.05 32.13 2.96
N LEU A 663 -0.56 30.94 2.66
CA LEU A 663 -1.68 30.73 1.73
C LEU A 663 -3.04 30.71 2.46
N PRO A 664 -4.13 31.14 1.80
CA PRO A 664 -4.19 31.77 0.48
C PRO A 664 -3.62 33.20 0.48
N LEU A 665 -3.01 33.61 -0.63
CA LEU A 665 -2.44 34.95 -0.76
C LEU A 665 -3.52 36.05 -0.68
N SER A 666 -3.16 37.20 -0.08
CA SER A 666 -3.90 38.45 -0.15
C SER A 666 -2.93 39.63 -0.16
N GLU A 667 -3.32 40.77 -0.73
CA GLU A 667 -2.44 41.95 -0.83
C GLU A 667 -1.85 42.35 0.53
N ASP A 668 -2.66 42.43 1.58
CA ASP A 668 -2.22 42.85 2.92
C ASP A 668 -1.18 41.89 3.54
N ARG A 669 -1.37 40.57 3.34
CA ARG A 669 -0.41 39.56 3.78
C ARG A 669 0.87 39.60 2.94
N PHE A 670 0.77 39.85 1.64
CA PHE A 670 1.95 39.94 0.76
C PHE A 670 2.79 41.19 1.03
N LYS A 671 2.12 42.35 1.23
CA LYS A 671 2.74 43.66 1.50
C LYS A 671 3.39 43.74 2.88
N SER A 672 2.84 43.06 3.89
CA SER A 672 3.47 43.00 5.23
C SER A 672 4.75 42.15 5.26
N HIS A 673 4.83 41.08 4.47
CA HIS A 673 5.98 40.15 4.50
C HIS A 673 7.11 40.56 3.53
N LEU A 674 6.79 41.05 2.33
CA LEU A 674 7.77 41.28 1.25
C LEU A 674 8.00 42.77 0.96
N SER A 675 8.45 43.49 2.00
CA SER A 675 8.79 44.91 1.93
C SER A 675 9.81 45.22 0.81
N GLY A 676 9.57 46.34 0.11
CA GLY A 676 10.41 46.81 -1.01
C GLY A 676 10.08 46.25 -2.40
N SER A 677 8.95 45.55 -2.56
CA SER A 677 8.47 45.04 -3.86
C SER A 677 7.52 46.02 -4.56
N ASP A 678 7.65 46.21 -5.87
CA ASP A 678 6.74 47.06 -6.67
C ASP A 678 5.33 46.45 -6.80
N ASP A 679 4.26 47.25 -6.72
CA ASP A 679 2.86 46.79 -6.83
C ASP A 679 2.56 45.98 -8.11
N GLU A 680 3.18 46.34 -9.25
CA GLU A 680 3.05 45.57 -10.51
C GLU A 680 3.57 44.12 -10.37
N THR A 681 4.59 43.90 -9.53
CA THR A 681 5.15 42.56 -9.26
C THR A 681 4.25 41.78 -8.31
N LEU A 682 3.64 42.46 -7.32
CA LEU A 682 2.70 41.85 -6.37
C LEU A 682 1.46 41.29 -7.09
N GLN A 683 0.86 42.09 -7.99
CA GLN A 683 -0.28 41.67 -8.80
C GLN A 683 0.03 40.44 -9.66
N SER A 684 1.18 40.44 -10.35
CA SER A 684 1.62 39.32 -11.19
C SER A 684 1.84 38.03 -10.38
N TYR A 685 2.37 38.11 -9.16
CA TYR A 685 2.56 36.96 -8.27
C TYR A 685 1.24 36.40 -7.72
N MET A 686 0.23 37.25 -7.51
CA MET A 686 -1.13 36.79 -7.15
C MET A 686 -1.83 36.10 -8.32
N GLU A 687 -1.72 36.64 -9.54
CA GLU A 687 -2.24 36.01 -10.76
C GLU A 687 -1.60 34.64 -11.02
N SER A 688 -0.27 34.53 -10.87
CA SER A 688 0.48 33.26 -11.02
C SER A 688 0.08 32.19 -9.99
N ALA A 689 -0.27 32.60 -8.77
CA ALA A 689 -0.74 31.69 -7.73
C ALA A 689 -2.18 31.20 -7.95
N ASP A 690 -3.02 32.04 -8.56
CA ASP A 690 -4.37 31.66 -8.98
C ASP A 690 -4.35 30.73 -10.20
N GLU A 691 -3.42 30.89 -11.14
CA GLU A 691 -3.19 29.95 -12.23
C GLU A 691 -2.80 28.55 -11.69
N LEU A 692 -1.87 28.49 -10.73
CA LEU A 692 -1.50 27.27 -10.00
C LEU A 692 -2.58 26.78 -9.00
N SER A 693 -3.73 27.45 -8.93
CA SER A 693 -4.86 27.05 -8.06
C SER A 693 -4.50 26.94 -6.57
N LEU A 694 -3.56 27.76 -6.07
CA LEU A 694 -2.99 27.68 -4.71
C LEU A 694 -3.91 28.21 -3.58
N LYS A 695 -5.23 28.10 -3.75
CA LYS A 695 -6.23 28.44 -2.71
C LYS A 695 -6.38 27.29 -1.70
N THR A 696 -5.27 26.97 -1.05
CA THR A 696 -5.08 25.82 -0.14
C THR A 696 -4.46 26.26 1.19
N VAL A 697 -4.30 25.32 2.12
CA VAL A 697 -3.57 25.49 3.39
C VAL A 697 -2.09 25.20 3.13
N GLY A 698 -1.21 26.16 3.40
CA GLY A 698 0.22 26.06 3.12
C GLY A 698 0.91 27.43 3.13
N TYR A 699 2.11 27.51 2.58
CA TYR A 699 2.85 28.76 2.40
C TYR A 699 3.78 28.71 1.16
N ILE A 700 4.15 29.88 0.65
CA ILE A 700 5.16 30.03 -0.41
C ILE A 700 6.42 30.63 0.22
N ARG A 701 7.56 29.94 0.06
CA ARG A 701 8.87 30.44 0.46
C ARG A 701 9.47 31.29 -0.65
N PHE A 702 9.76 32.55 -0.36
CA PHE A 702 10.49 33.47 -1.24
C PHE A 702 11.95 33.59 -0.81
N LEU A 703 12.84 33.77 -1.78
CA LEU A 703 14.28 33.94 -1.62
C LEU A 703 14.69 35.32 -2.14
N ARG A 704 15.52 36.04 -1.36
CA ARG A 704 16.15 37.29 -1.78
C ARG A 704 17.34 37.01 -2.70
N VAL A 705 17.40 37.69 -3.83
CA VAL A 705 18.48 37.55 -4.83
C VAL A 705 18.93 38.94 -5.32
N GLY A 706 20.10 39.40 -4.87
CA GLY A 706 20.72 40.65 -5.34
C GLY A 706 21.69 41.28 -4.34
N SER A 707 22.81 41.80 -4.86
CA SER A 707 23.83 42.49 -4.07
C SER A 707 23.38 43.89 -3.60
N LEU A 708 24.02 44.42 -2.57
CA LEU A 708 23.70 45.67 -1.85
C LEU A 708 23.64 46.97 -2.69
N GLU A 709 24.09 46.97 -3.95
CA GLU A 709 24.10 48.15 -4.83
C GLU A 709 23.04 48.10 -5.96
N ASP A 710 22.35 46.96 -6.16
CA ASP A 710 21.25 46.79 -7.14
C ASP A 710 19.91 46.60 -6.41
N SER A 711 18.79 46.86 -7.10
CA SER A 711 17.44 46.77 -6.53
C SER A 711 17.15 45.36 -5.98
N VAL A 712 16.82 45.27 -4.69
CA VAL A 712 16.50 44.01 -3.99
C VAL A 712 15.34 43.30 -4.70
N ARG A 713 15.56 42.04 -5.11
CA ARG A 713 14.53 41.22 -5.77
C ARG A 713 14.20 39.98 -4.94
N TRP A 714 12.90 39.75 -4.75
CA TRP A 714 12.36 38.50 -4.22
C TRP A 714 11.91 37.60 -5.38
N VAL A 715 12.20 36.31 -5.28
CA VAL A 715 11.75 35.27 -6.23
C VAL A 715 11.21 34.06 -5.46
N PRO A 716 10.22 33.31 -5.97
CA PRO A 716 9.74 32.11 -5.32
C PRO A 716 10.83 31.04 -5.28
N GLN A 717 10.86 30.25 -4.20
CA GLN A 717 11.81 29.15 -4.00
C GLN A 717 11.07 27.81 -3.88
N ALA A 718 9.95 27.77 -3.15
CA ALA A 718 9.16 26.58 -2.90
C ALA A 718 7.70 26.91 -2.55
N VAL A 719 6.80 25.94 -2.72
CA VAL A 719 5.48 25.90 -2.08
C VAL A 719 5.48 24.70 -1.15
N GLU A 720 5.03 24.89 0.08
CA GLU A 720 4.94 23.85 1.10
C GLU A 720 3.47 23.76 1.57
N PHE A 721 2.92 22.55 1.69
CA PHE A 721 1.49 22.33 1.92
C PHE A 721 1.19 21.85 3.35
N GLY A 722 -0.02 22.13 3.84
CA GLY A 722 -0.45 21.81 5.20
C GLY A 722 -0.10 22.91 6.20
N VAL A 723 -0.31 22.64 7.50
CA VAL A 723 -0.06 23.61 8.58
C VAL A 723 1.38 23.47 9.08
N PRO A 724 2.21 24.53 9.06
CA PRO A 724 3.62 24.43 9.44
C PRO A 724 3.81 24.28 10.96
N LEU A 725 3.96 23.03 11.44
CA LEU A 725 4.12 22.72 12.86
C LEU A 725 5.51 23.04 13.46
N SER A 726 6.34 23.87 12.81
CA SER A 726 7.70 24.20 13.25
C SER A 726 7.96 25.70 13.45
N ASP A 727 6.94 26.55 13.23
CA ASP A 727 7.00 28.00 13.39
C ASP A 727 5.62 28.48 13.86
N THR A 728 5.55 29.01 15.08
CA THR A 728 4.29 29.37 15.74
C THR A 728 3.57 30.53 15.05
N GLU A 729 4.28 31.55 14.57
CA GLU A 729 3.67 32.72 13.94
C GLU A 729 3.25 32.40 12.50
N LEU A 730 4.05 31.62 11.76
CA LEU A 730 3.65 31.13 10.44
C LEU A 730 2.46 30.15 10.54
N CYS A 731 2.44 29.25 11.54
CA CYS A 731 1.31 28.36 11.81
C CYS A 731 0.02 29.16 12.03
N LYS A 732 0.08 30.16 12.92
CA LYS A 732 -1.02 31.07 13.22
C LYS A 732 -1.48 31.84 11.97
N ALA A 733 -0.57 32.43 11.21
CA ALA A 733 -0.91 33.17 9.99
C ALA A 733 -1.52 32.30 8.88
N VAL A 734 -1.10 31.03 8.77
CA VAL A 734 -1.75 30.03 7.88
C VAL A 734 -3.14 29.64 8.39
N CYS A 735 -3.32 29.49 9.70
CA CYS A 735 -4.64 29.24 10.29
C CYS A 735 -5.61 30.42 10.08
N GLU A 736 -5.16 31.65 10.33
CA GLU A 736 -5.90 32.89 10.04
C GLU A 736 -6.21 33.03 8.53
N GLY A 737 -5.28 32.60 7.66
CA GLY A 737 -5.50 32.46 6.22
C GLY A 737 -6.65 31.51 5.87
N ALA A 738 -6.64 30.31 6.45
CA ALA A 738 -7.69 29.30 6.23
C ALA A 738 -9.07 29.74 6.79
N VAL A 739 -9.08 30.43 7.93
CA VAL A 739 -10.28 31.02 8.55
C VAL A 739 -10.85 32.13 7.68
N SER A 740 -10.02 33.13 7.31
CA SER A 740 -10.45 34.30 6.53
C SER A 740 -10.95 33.96 5.12
N CYS A 741 -10.58 32.79 4.59
CA CYS A 741 -11.02 32.30 3.27
C CYS A 741 -12.09 31.19 3.33
N GLU A 742 -12.65 30.88 4.51
CA GLU A 742 -13.63 29.80 4.76
C GLU A 742 -13.20 28.42 4.17
N LEU A 743 -11.90 28.08 4.15
CA LEU A 743 -11.41 26.89 3.42
C LEU A 743 -12.01 25.58 3.94
N PHE A 744 -12.13 25.44 5.26
CA PHE A 744 -12.68 24.24 5.91
C PHE A 744 -14.21 24.18 5.89
N HIS A 745 -14.90 25.19 5.35
CA HIS A 745 -16.36 25.22 5.35
C HIS A 745 -16.97 24.24 4.32
N LEU A 746 -18.09 23.60 4.68
CA LEU A 746 -18.79 22.56 3.91
C LEU A 746 -18.96 22.85 2.40
N PHE A 747 -19.25 24.11 2.03
CA PHE A 747 -19.45 24.51 0.64
C PHE A 747 -18.16 24.85 -0.12
N SER A 748 -17.03 24.93 0.59
CA SER A 748 -15.69 25.16 0.04
C SER A 748 -14.98 23.84 -0.30
N LEU A 749 -15.27 22.76 0.44
CA LEU A 749 -14.61 21.45 0.29
C LEU A 749 -14.56 20.92 -1.16
N PRO A 750 -15.65 20.97 -1.98
CA PRO A 750 -15.58 20.50 -3.37
C PRO A 750 -14.68 21.38 -4.25
N LYS A 751 -14.69 22.71 -4.06
CA LYS A 751 -13.85 23.65 -4.82
C LYS A 751 -12.37 23.43 -4.53
N HIS A 752 -12.03 23.13 -3.28
CA HIS A 752 -10.68 22.77 -2.88
C HIS A 752 -10.25 21.43 -3.50
N GLN A 753 -11.15 20.43 -3.52
CA GLN A 753 -10.92 19.16 -4.20
C GLN A 753 -10.63 19.37 -5.70
N ASP A 754 -11.46 20.16 -6.41
CA ASP A 754 -11.27 20.49 -7.82
C ASP A 754 -9.91 21.20 -8.06
N ALA A 755 -9.58 22.20 -7.24
CA ALA A 755 -8.32 22.94 -7.32
C ALA A 755 -7.09 22.04 -7.12
N MET A 756 -7.13 21.10 -6.18
CA MET A 756 -6.05 20.15 -5.95
C MET A 756 -5.91 19.11 -7.07
N GLN A 757 -7.02 18.70 -7.72
CA GLN A 757 -6.96 17.88 -8.94
C GLN A 757 -6.39 18.64 -10.13
N GLN A 758 -6.75 19.92 -10.31
CA GLN A 758 -6.17 20.78 -11.34
C GLN A 758 -4.64 20.92 -11.15
N LEU A 759 -4.19 21.21 -9.93
CA LEU A 759 -2.76 21.31 -9.62
C LEU A 759 -2.02 19.96 -9.79
N LYS A 760 -2.62 18.85 -9.36
CA LYS A 760 -2.09 17.49 -9.59
C LYS A 760 -1.90 17.24 -11.09
N LYS A 761 -2.91 17.58 -11.90
CA LYS A 761 -2.85 17.43 -13.36
C LYS A 761 -1.78 18.33 -13.99
N MET A 762 -1.75 19.62 -13.66
CA MET A 762 -0.73 20.56 -14.19
C MET A 762 0.70 20.06 -13.91
N LEU A 763 0.94 19.50 -12.72
CA LEU A 763 2.24 18.93 -12.37
C LEU A 763 2.52 17.62 -13.11
N HIS A 764 1.53 16.75 -13.29
CA HIS A 764 1.67 15.54 -14.10
C HIS A 764 1.96 15.85 -15.58
N ASP A 765 1.21 16.75 -16.18
CA ASP A 765 1.37 17.18 -17.57
C ASP A 765 2.76 17.83 -17.78
N PHE A 766 3.19 18.73 -16.88
CA PHE A 766 4.54 19.31 -16.88
C PHE A 766 5.66 18.26 -16.80
N ILE A 767 5.47 17.21 -15.99
CA ILE A 767 6.42 16.09 -15.86
C ILE A 767 6.41 15.21 -17.12
N GLY A 768 5.26 14.91 -17.70
CA GLY A 768 5.12 14.10 -18.91
C GLY A 768 5.68 14.79 -20.17
N GLU A 769 5.53 16.11 -20.27
CA GLU A 769 6.14 16.90 -21.33
C GLU A 769 7.65 17.17 -21.11
N TYR A 770 8.16 17.03 -19.87
CA TYR A 770 9.57 17.21 -19.57
C TYR A 770 10.42 16.13 -20.23
N GLN A 771 11.25 16.56 -21.17
CA GLN A 771 12.40 15.78 -21.63
C GLN A 771 13.61 16.71 -21.64
N ALA A 772 14.77 16.20 -21.22
CA ALA A 772 16.01 16.98 -21.08
C ALA A 772 16.47 17.71 -22.36
N ASN A 773 15.92 17.32 -23.52
CA ASN A 773 16.17 17.84 -24.87
C ASN A 773 14.87 17.99 -25.70
N GLY A 774 13.70 17.97 -25.03
CA GLY A 774 12.36 17.79 -25.63
C GLY A 774 11.58 19.06 -25.93
N LEU A 775 10.24 18.95 -25.95
CA LEU A 775 9.38 20.02 -26.50
C LEU A 775 9.22 21.21 -25.55
N VAL A 776 9.11 21.02 -24.23
CA VAL A 776 9.08 22.11 -23.24
C VAL A 776 10.40 22.90 -23.25
N ALA A 777 11.53 22.19 -23.18
CA ALA A 777 12.86 22.80 -23.31
C ALA A 777 13.05 23.52 -24.65
N LYS A 778 12.31 23.11 -25.70
CA LYS A 778 12.25 23.81 -26.99
C LYS A 778 11.23 24.94 -27.05
N LEU A 779 10.11 24.90 -26.35
CA LEU A 779 9.14 26.00 -26.32
C LEU A 779 9.76 27.22 -25.64
N ALA A 780 10.45 27.02 -24.51
CA ALA A 780 11.30 28.00 -23.85
C ALA A 780 12.46 28.56 -24.73
N TYR A 781 12.77 27.90 -25.86
CA TYR A 781 13.82 28.28 -26.82
C TYR A 781 13.26 28.75 -28.19
N THR A 782 11.98 28.50 -28.48
CA THR A 782 11.36 28.75 -29.81
C THR A 782 10.36 29.91 -29.76
N ALA A 783 9.93 30.33 -28.55
CA ALA A 783 9.27 31.61 -28.34
C ALA A 783 10.09 32.81 -28.86
N GLU A 784 11.42 32.68 -28.98
CA GLU A 784 12.30 33.68 -29.58
C GLU A 784 12.21 33.79 -31.12
N LYS A 785 11.54 32.86 -31.84
CA LYS A 785 11.76 32.67 -33.30
C LYS A 785 10.61 32.99 -34.24
N THR A 786 9.44 33.37 -33.74
CA THR A 786 8.33 33.87 -34.58
C THR A 786 8.29 35.40 -34.60
N GLU A 787 9.17 36.02 -35.40
CA GLU A 787 9.08 37.45 -35.69
C GLU A 787 7.80 37.79 -36.47
N THR A 788 6.78 38.32 -35.78
CA THR A 788 6.09 39.57 -36.17
C THR A 788 5.23 40.10 -35.02
N GLY A 789 5.72 41.10 -34.28
CA GLY A 789 4.87 42.03 -33.52
C GLY A 789 4.75 41.85 -31.99
N ARG A 790 5.71 42.47 -31.27
CA ARG A 790 5.56 43.00 -29.88
C ARG A 790 5.04 42.06 -28.77
N ARG A 791 5.96 41.36 -28.10
CA ARG A 791 5.98 41.17 -26.64
C ARG A 791 7.42 41.34 -26.11
N PRO A 792 7.66 41.55 -24.80
CA PRO A 792 9.00 41.83 -24.27
C PRO A 792 9.92 40.61 -24.29
N GLU A 793 11.22 40.83 -24.47
CA GLU A 793 12.21 39.78 -24.70
C GLU A 793 12.72 39.14 -23.40
N LEU A 794 12.78 37.80 -23.37
CA LEU A 794 13.36 37.00 -22.28
C LEU A 794 14.54 36.19 -22.83
N THR A 795 15.66 36.87 -23.10
CA THR A 795 16.84 36.25 -23.75
C THR A 795 17.58 35.31 -22.80
N VAL A 796 17.51 33.99 -23.05
CA VAL A 796 18.20 32.96 -22.24
C VAL A 796 19.35 32.35 -23.04
N ASN A 797 20.58 32.75 -22.69
CA ASN A 797 21.81 32.25 -23.31
C ASN A 797 22.08 30.77 -22.97
N PHE A 798 21.46 29.85 -23.71
CA PHE A 798 21.97 28.49 -23.87
C PHE A 798 23.27 28.54 -24.69
N SER A 799 24.41 28.45 -24.00
CA SER A 799 25.72 28.74 -24.59
C SER A 799 26.08 27.78 -25.73
N SER A 800 26.62 28.36 -26.81
CA SER A 800 27.30 27.64 -27.90
C SER A 800 28.26 26.57 -27.39
N ARG A 801 28.28 25.40 -28.06
CA ARG A 801 29.18 24.25 -27.84
C ARG A 801 30.51 24.64 -27.18
N TRP A 802 30.67 24.31 -25.89
CA TRP A 802 31.93 24.53 -25.18
C TRP A 802 32.98 23.52 -25.69
N ASN A 803 34.01 24.02 -26.36
CA ASN A 803 35.15 23.22 -26.82
C ASN A 803 36.32 23.39 -25.83
N PRO A 804 36.72 22.35 -25.09
CA PRO A 804 37.80 22.45 -24.11
C PRO A 804 39.21 22.50 -24.72
N PHE A 805 39.33 22.36 -26.05
CA PHE A 805 40.59 22.50 -26.79
C PHE A 805 40.70 23.83 -27.58
N ALA A 806 39.70 24.71 -27.46
CA ALA A 806 39.88 26.11 -27.81
C ALA A 806 40.50 26.83 -26.61
N GLU A 807 41.61 27.56 -26.81
CA GLU A 807 42.04 28.53 -25.80
C GLU A 807 40.92 29.55 -25.60
N PRO A 808 40.63 29.99 -24.36
CA PRO A 808 39.64 31.02 -24.13
C PRO A 808 40.13 32.33 -24.74
N ASP A 809 39.40 32.85 -25.73
CA ASP A 809 39.70 34.13 -26.37
C ASP A 809 39.94 35.20 -25.31
N SER A 810 41.14 35.80 -25.35
CA SER A 810 41.58 36.74 -24.32
C SER A 810 40.61 37.91 -24.20
N PRO A 811 40.20 38.32 -22.98
CA PRO A 811 39.12 39.28 -22.79
C PRO A 811 39.51 40.68 -23.30
N SER A 812 39.19 40.97 -24.56
CA SER A 812 39.51 42.24 -25.22
C SER A 812 38.69 43.39 -24.62
N PRO A 813 39.30 44.38 -23.95
CA PRO A 813 38.54 45.37 -23.20
C PRO A 813 38.09 46.53 -24.08
N LYS A 814 36.82 46.52 -24.56
CA LYS A 814 35.97 47.70 -24.87
C LYS A 814 34.61 47.31 -25.50
N LYS A 815 33.50 47.50 -24.76
CA LYS A 815 32.23 48.11 -25.25
C LYS A 815 31.19 48.28 -24.12
N ASN A 816 30.85 49.54 -23.85
CA ASN A 816 29.67 50.13 -23.17
C ASN A 816 28.89 49.34 -22.08
N PRO A 817 28.95 49.75 -20.80
CA PRO A 817 28.20 49.13 -19.69
C PRO A 817 26.79 49.73 -19.53
N ARG A 818 25.89 49.52 -20.50
CA ARG A 818 24.48 49.99 -20.44
C ARG A 818 23.40 49.00 -20.90
N SER A 819 23.72 47.70 -20.94
CA SER A 819 22.75 46.64 -21.25
C SER A 819 23.00 45.37 -20.43
N ARG A 820 22.50 45.37 -19.19
CA ARG A 820 22.26 44.17 -18.38
C ARG A 820 20.91 44.36 -17.69
N ARG A 821 19.90 43.57 -18.08
CA ARG A 821 18.56 43.57 -17.46
C ARG A 821 17.95 42.17 -17.56
N ARG A 822 17.37 41.71 -16.45
CA ARG A 822 16.37 40.62 -16.36
C ARG A 822 16.74 39.30 -17.09
N HIS A 823 17.65 38.52 -16.50
CA HIS A 823 17.92 37.14 -16.94
C HIS A 823 17.90 36.17 -15.75
N SER A 824 16.97 35.21 -15.76
CA SER A 824 16.96 34.01 -14.93
C SER A 824 17.31 32.81 -15.82
N SER A 825 18.54 32.30 -15.72
CA SER A 825 19.03 31.23 -16.59
C SER A 825 18.89 29.84 -15.93
N MET A 826 17.87 29.09 -16.33
CA MET A 826 17.78 27.65 -16.07
C MET A 826 18.76 26.91 -16.99
N MET A 827 19.75 26.22 -16.43
CA MET A 827 20.75 25.47 -17.22
C MET A 827 20.64 23.97 -16.95
N SER A 828 20.12 23.25 -17.94
CA SER A 828 20.22 21.80 -18.04
C SER A 828 21.56 21.45 -18.71
N PHE A 829 22.34 20.55 -18.12
CA PHE A 829 23.58 20.07 -18.74
C PHE A 829 23.31 18.77 -19.49
N ASP A 830 23.59 18.76 -20.79
CA ASP A 830 23.62 17.55 -21.58
C ASP A 830 24.80 16.65 -21.14
N GLY A 831 24.57 15.33 -21.15
CA GLY A 831 25.60 14.37 -20.74
C GLY A 831 26.84 14.38 -21.66
N ASP A 832 26.69 14.92 -22.87
CA ASP A 832 27.71 14.88 -23.92
C ASP A 832 28.89 15.82 -23.66
N ILE A 833 28.67 17.02 -23.09
CA ILE A 833 29.76 17.91 -22.69
C ILE A 833 30.60 17.29 -21.57
N LEU A 834 29.98 16.56 -20.64
CA LEU A 834 30.67 15.95 -19.49
C LEU A 834 31.40 14.64 -19.87
N ARG A 835 30.95 13.90 -20.88
CA ARG A 835 31.66 12.73 -21.43
C ARG A 835 33.08 13.07 -21.86
N ALA A 836 33.29 14.24 -22.47
CA ALA A 836 34.61 14.71 -22.92
C ALA A 836 35.65 14.86 -21.80
N PHE A 837 35.22 14.98 -20.54
CA PHE A 837 36.12 15.17 -19.39
C PHE A 837 36.41 13.90 -18.59
N SER A 838 35.69 12.80 -18.81
CA SER A 838 35.90 11.56 -18.07
C SER A 838 37.04 10.74 -18.69
N LEU A 839 38.00 10.27 -17.87
CA LEU A 839 38.75 9.07 -18.25
C LEU A 839 37.76 7.92 -18.19
N ALA A 840 37.79 7.03 -19.18
CA ALA A 840 37.06 5.78 -19.12
C ALA A 840 37.50 4.98 -17.87
N PRO A 841 36.57 4.28 -17.19
CA PRO A 841 36.93 3.05 -16.51
C PRO A 841 37.61 2.11 -17.52
N ILE A 842 38.61 1.36 -17.09
CA ILE A 842 39.21 0.33 -17.94
C ILE A 842 38.22 -0.85 -17.97
N ASP A 843 37.64 -1.09 -19.15
CA ASP A 843 36.65 -2.12 -19.50
C ASP A 843 35.29 -2.05 -18.76
N GLN A 844 34.17 -2.51 -19.34
CA GLN A 844 33.99 -3.30 -20.58
C GLN A 844 33.24 -2.53 -21.69
N SER A 845 33.15 -3.14 -22.88
CA SER A 845 32.90 -2.48 -24.18
C SER A 845 31.41 -2.30 -24.60
N PRO A 846 31.10 -1.38 -25.55
CA PRO A 846 29.73 -1.00 -25.93
C PRO A 846 29.26 -1.50 -27.31
N SER A 847 27.96 -1.33 -27.60
CA SER A 847 27.39 -1.31 -28.96
C SER A 847 26.21 -0.31 -29.04
N GLU A 848 25.84 0.11 -30.26
CA GLU A 848 25.13 1.39 -30.52
C GLU A 848 23.59 1.33 -30.66
N PRO A 849 22.87 2.46 -30.52
CA PRO A 849 21.41 2.50 -30.37
C PRO A 849 20.63 2.83 -31.66
N SER A 850 19.33 2.52 -31.68
CA SER A 850 18.39 3.05 -32.69
C SER A 850 17.08 3.59 -32.06
N SER A 851 16.78 4.83 -32.40
CA SER A 851 15.48 5.55 -32.35
C SER A 851 14.43 5.16 -31.29
N ALA A 852 14.09 6.13 -30.43
CA ALA A 852 12.78 6.26 -29.80
C ALA A 852 12.14 7.60 -30.17
N ASN A 853 10.80 7.67 -30.33
CA ASN A 853 10.12 8.89 -30.81
C ASN A 853 8.72 9.16 -30.18
N LYS A 854 8.73 9.36 -28.86
CA LYS A 854 7.80 10.07 -27.94
C LYS A 854 6.26 9.80 -27.88
N SER A 855 5.80 9.60 -26.64
CA SER A 855 4.48 9.84 -25.98
C SER A 855 3.35 8.80 -26.02
N ASP A 856 2.62 8.79 -24.91
CA ASP A 856 1.32 8.22 -24.56
C ASP A 856 0.61 9.33 -23.73
N PRO A 857 -0.73 9.37 -23.54
CA PRO A 857 -1.30 10.25 -22.53
C PRO A 857 -2.33 9.58 -21.59
N LEU A 858 -2.06 9.74 -20.28
CA LEU A 858 -3.00 9.79 -19.13
C LEU A 858 -3.83 8.50 -18.88
N ASP A 859 -3.92 7.95 -17.66
CA ASP A 859 -3.81 8.53 -16.31
C ASP A 859 -3.22 7.53 -15.26
N ASP A 860 -3.24 7.93 -13.97
CA ASP A 860 -2.98 7.12 -12.76
C ASP A 860 -1.54 6.62 -12.47
N LEU A 861 -0.63 7.58 -12.23
CA LEU A 861 0.64 7.38 -11.53
C LEU A 861 0.70 8.19 -10.22
N ASP A 862 0.67 7.55 -9.03
CA ASP A 862 1.42 8.01 -7.84
C ASP A 862 1.50 6.99 -6.67
N VAL A 863 2.23 5.87 -6.84
CA VAL A 863 2.85 5.15 -5.70
C VAL A 863 4.24 4.68 -6.10
N GLY A 864 5.24 5.04 -5.31
CA GLY A 864 6.62 4.58 -5.50
C GLY A 864 7.44 5.56 -6.34
N ASP A 865 7.29 5.52 -7.66
CA ASP A 865 8.25 6.12 -8.57
C ASP A 865 7.82 7.52 -9.07
N VAL A 866 8.30 8.56 -8.39
CA VAL A 866 8.39 9.89 -9.00
C VAL A 866 9.43 9.80 -10.13
N PRO A 867 9.08 10.07 -11.39
CA PRO A 867 10.01 9.89 -12.51
C PRO A 867 11.24 10.78 -12.33
N LEU A 868 12.42 10.19 -12.45
CA LEU A 868 13.69 10.89 -12.25
C LEU A 868 14.10 11.62 -13.55
N PRO A 869 14.65 12.85 -13.46
CA PRO A 869 15.31 13.49 -14.59
C PRO A 869 16.38 12.57 -15.20
N GLY A 870 16.14 12.14 -16.44
CA GLY A 870 17.07 11.32 -17.22
C GLY A 870 16.83 9.80 -17.22
N THR A 871 15.82 9.26 -16.52
CA THR A 871 15.51 7.81 -16.60
C THR A 871 14.68 7.41 -17.83
N ALA A 872 14.33 8.36 -18.70
CA ALA A 872 13.57 8.13 -19.93
C ALA A 872 14.40 7.40 -21.03
N ALA A 873 14.74 6.14 -20.78
CA ALA A 873 15.29 5.24 -21.79
C ALA A 873 14.16 4.75 -22.72
N ALA A 874 14.02 5.42 -23.86
CA ALA A 874 13.21 5.03 -25.02
C ALA A 874 11.66 5.01 -24.85
N ALA A 875 11.03 6.18 -25.03
CA ALA A 875 9.62 6.31 -25.39
C ALA A 875 9.52 7.02 -26.77
N MET A 876 8.66 6.66 -27.73
CA MET A 876 7.57 5.66 -27.72
C MET A 876 6.22 6.34 -27.37
N GLY A 877 5.32 6.77 -28.27
CA GLY A 877 5.41 6.93 -29.73
C GLY A 877 4.33 7.76 -30.45
N GLU A 878 3.43 8.44 -29.72
CA GLU A 878 2.10 8.77 -30.19
C GLU A 878 1.69 10.25 -29.97
N VAL A 879 1.35 10.88 -31.11
CA VAL A 879 0.18 11.76 -31.26
C VAL A 879 -1.04 11.06 -30.64
N VAL A 880 -1.94 11.77 -29.96
CA VAL A 880 -3.16 11.15 -29.37
C VAL A 880 -3.94 10.39 -30.43
N ASN A 881 -3.87 9.07 -30.40
CA ASN A 881 -4.45 8.18 -31.39
C ASN A 881 -5.78 7.59 -30.87
N PRO A 882 -6.75 7.28 -31.75
CA PRO A 882 -7.99 6.63 -31.33
C PRO A 882 -7.72 5.23 -30.79
N ALA A 883 -8.23 4.94 -29.59
CA ALA A 883 -8.11 3.66 -28.90
C ALA A 883 -8.62 2.48 -29.75
N VAL A 884 -7.96 1.33 -29.63
CA VAL A 884 -8.42 0.07 -30.24
C VAL A 884 -9.64 -0.45 -29.48
N LYS A 885 -10.79 -0.54 -30.14
CA LYS A 885 -12.04 -1.00 -29.52
C LYS A 885 -12.10 -2.52 -29.48
N LEU A 886 -11.87 -3.09 -28.29
CA LEU A 886 -11.74 -4.53 -28.10
C LEU A 886 -12.99 -5.14 -27.46
N GLY A 887 -13.55 -6.15 -28.13
CA GLY A 887 -14.67 -6.96 -27.64
C GLY A 887 -14.22 -8.31 -27.07
N ILE A 888 -15.02 -8.92 -26.20
CA ILE A 888 -14.75 -10.24 -25.60
C ILE A 888 -15.80 -11.26 -26.04
N LEU A 889 -15.38 -12.34 -26.70
CA LEU A 889 -16.22 -13.47 -27.09
C LEU A 889 -16.26 -14.55 -25.99
N GLY A 890 -16.96 -14.25 -24.88
CA GLY A 890 -17.31 -15.25 -23.88
C GLY A 890 -16.96 -14.90 -22.44
N CYS A 891 -17.97 -15.01 -21.57
CA CYS A 891 -17.88 -14.86 -20.11
C CYS A 891 -17.20 -16.06 -19.42
N ALA A 892 -15.96 -16.37 -19.81
CA ALA A 892 -15.12 -17.42 -19.23
C ALA A 892 -14.41 -16.92 -17.94
N SER A 893 -13.87 -17.83 -17.14
CA SER A 893 -13.14 -17.46 -15.91
C SER A 893 -11.86 -16.65 -16.21
N ILE A 894 -11.08 -17.10 -17.21
CA ILE A 894 -9.86 -16.39 -17.66
C ILE A 894 -10.16 -14.98 -18.19
N ALA A 895 -11.35 -14.79 -18.78
CA ALA A 895 -11.78 -13.49 -19.29
C ALA A 895 -11.91 -12.42 -18.20
N ARG A 896 -12.07 -12.80 -16.92
CA ARG A 896 -12.03 -11.84 -15.79
C ARG A 896 -10.64 -11.21 -15.66
N LYS A 897 -9.59 -12.05 -15.74
CA LYS A 897 -8.20 -11.60 -15.71
C LYS A 897 -7.87 -10.70 -16.91
N VAL A 898 -8.33 -11.08 -18.11
CA VAL A 898 -8.08 -10.28 -19.32
C VAL A 898 -8.95 -9.02 -19.39
N SER A 899 -10.14 -8.99 -18.77
CA SER A 899 -10.91 -7.74 -18.61
C SER A 899 -10.13 -6.71 -17.77
N ARG A 900 -9.56 -7.13 -16.64
CA ARG A 900 -8.59 -6.31 -15.87
C ARG A 900 -7.38 -5.91 -16.73
N ALA A 901 -6.84 -6.82 -17.53
CA ALA A 901 -5.69 -6.53 -18.39
C ALA A 901 -5.97 -5.43 -19.43
N ILE A 902 -7.17 -5.41 -20.02
CA ILE A 902 -7.60 -4.38 -20.98
C ILE A 902 -7.77 -3.04 -20.25
N LEU A 903 -8.38 -3.03 -19.06
CA LEU A 903 -8.53 -1.80 -18.25
C LEU A 903 -7.19 -1.22 -17.76
N LEU A 904 -6.19 -2.07 -17.49
CA LEU A 904 -4.83 -1.66 -17.09
C LEU A 904 -3.91 -1.35 -18.29
N ALA A 905 -4.34 -1.61 -19.53
CA ALA A 905 -3.51 -1.41 -20.70
C ALA A 905 -3.40 0.07 -21.12
N GLY A 906 -4.18 0.99 -20.54
CA GLY A 906 -4.09 2.43 -20.80
C GLY A 906 -4.90 2.90 -22.01
N SER A 907 -4.78 4.18 -22.35
CA SER A 907 -5.66 4.89 -23.29
C SER A 907 -5.59 4.40 -24.75
N GLY A 908 -4.58 3.60 -25.11
CA GLY A 908 -4.48 2.94 -26.43
C GLY A 908 -5.51 1.83 -26.71
N VAL A 909 -6.28 1.37 -25.72
CA VAL A 909 -7.30 0.31 -25.90
C VAL A 909 -8.58 0.59 -25.09
N GLU A 910 -9.74 0.27 -25.65
CA GLU A 910 -11.05 0.43 -25.01
C GLU A 910 -11.71 -0.95 -24.81
N LEU A 911 -12.16 -1.24 -23.58
CA LEU A 911 -13.01 -2.40 -23.27
C LEU A 911 -14.44 -2.15 -23.79
N TYR A 912 -14.62 -2.32 -25.10
CA TYR A 912 -15.78 -1.79 -25.82
C TYR A 912 -17.01 -2.72 -25.79
N ALA A 913 -16.82 -4.04 -25.74
CA ALA A 913 -17.94 -4.98 -25.81
C ALA A 913 -17.70 -6.33 -25.10
N ILE A 914 -18.78 -6.98 -24.66
CA ILE A 914 -18.80 -8.36 -24.14
C ILE A 914 -19.97 -9.13 -24.73
N ALA A 915 -19.71 -10.35 -25.18
CA ALA A 915 -20.71 -11.28 -25.69
C ALA A 915 -20.73 -12.60 -24.91
N SER A 916 -21.89 -13.24 -24.91
CA SER A 916 -22.18 -14.54 -24.33
C SER A 916 -23.10 -15.33 -25.27
N ARG A 917 -23.58 -16.49 -24.83
CA ARG A 917 -24.72 -17.22 -25.43
C ARG A 917 -26.03 -16.97 -24.66
N SER A 918 -26.02 -15.97 -23.78
CA SER A 918 -27.14 -15.48 -22.98
C SER A 918 -26.81 -14.04 -22.56
N LEU A 919 -27.70 -13.10 -22.90
CA LEU A 919 -27.54 -11.68 -22.60
C LEU A 919 -27.43 -11.42 -21.11
N GLU A 920 -28.27 -12.06 -20.30
CA GLU A 920 -28.25 -12.04 -18.84
C GLU A 920 -26.85 -12.36 -18.29
N LYS A 921 -26.24 -13.45 -18.75
CA LYS A 921 -24.88 -13.83 -18.34
C LYS A 921 -23.81 -12.84 -18.79
N ALA A 922 -24.00 -12.15 -19.91
CA ALA A 922 -23.10 -11.07 -20.34
C ALA A 922 -23.25 -9.83 -19.45
N GLN A 923 -24.48 -9.47 -19.06
CA GLN A 923 -24.78 -8.35 -18.17
C GLN A 923 -24.26 -8.60 -16.74
N GLU A 924 -24.47 -9.80 -16.20
CA GLU A 924 -23.87 -10.23 -14.93
C GLU A 924 -22.34 -10.14 -14.97
N PHE A 925 -21.73 -10.62 -16.05
CA PHE A 925 -20.28 -10.60 -16.19
C PHE A 925 -19.72 -9.18 -16.30
N ALA A 926 -20.35 -8.30 -17.09
CA ALA A 926 -19.97 -6.89 -17.19
C ALA A 926 -20.01 -6.21 -15.80
N LYS A 927 -21.14 -6.36 -15.10
CA LYS A 927 -21.37 -5.81 -13.76
C LYS A 927 -20.37 -6.35 -12.72
N ALA A 928 -20.15 -7.67 -12.70
CA ALA A 928 -19.29 -8.33 -11.72
C ALA A 928 -17.78 -8.08 -11.92
N ASN A 929 -17.36 -7.53 -13.07
CA ASN A 929 -15.97 -7.18 -13.37
C ASN A 929 -15.74 -5.67 -13.55
N GLY A 930 -16.72 -4.83 -13.20
CA GLY A 930 -16.56 -3.37 -13.23
C GLY A 930 -16.38 -2.78 -14.64
N PHE A 931 -17.04 -3.35 -15.65
CA PHE A 931 -17.00 -2.81 -17.02
C PHE A 931 -17.55 -1.37 -17.06
N PRO A 932 -17.00 -0.49 -17.91
CA PRO A 932 -17.50 0.88 -18.05
C PRO A 932 -18.92 0.89 -18.60
N SER A 933 -19.72 1.89 -18.24
CA SER A 933 -21.12 2.01 -18.67
C SER A 933 -21.31 2.23 -20.18
N SER A 934 -20.23 2.55 -20.90
CA SER A 934 -20.17 2.60 -22.37
C SER A 934 -20.01 1.22 -23.04
N ALA A 935 -19.60 0.18 -22.30
CA ALA A 935 -19.35 -1.14 -22.87
C ALA A 935 -20.65 -1.81 -23.32
N LYS A 936 -20.72 -2.20 -24.59
CA LYS A 936 -21.88 -2.91 -25.14
C LYS A 936 -21.95 -4.35 -24.62
N VAL A 937 -23.17 -4.84 -24.42
CA VAL A 937 -23.43 -6.17 -23.87
C VAL A 937 -24.35 -6.92 -24.83
N TYR A 938 -23.86 -8.06 -25.35
CA TYR A 938 -24.48 -8.79 -26.45
C TYR A 938 -24.99 -10.18 -26.06
N GLY A 939 -26.12 -10.58 -26.65
CA GLY A 939 -26.82 -11.83 -26.36
C GLY A 939 -26.25 -13.05 -27.09
N SER A 940 -25.59 -12.81 -28.23
CA SER A 940 -24.84 -13.80 -29.01
C SER A 940 -23.44 -13.30 -29.39
N TYR A 941 -22.58 -14.22 -29.82
CA TYR A 941 -21.24 -13.89 -30.32
C TYR A 941 -21.29 -13.24 -31.71
N ASP A 942 -22.23 -13.65 -32.57
CA ASP A 942 -22.37 -13.08 -33.91
C ASP A 942 -22.83 -11.61 -33.86
N GLU A 943 -23.70 -11.21 -32.92
CA GLU A 943 -24.07 -9.80 -32.68
C GLU A 943 -22.87 -8.87 -32.40
N LEU A 944 -21.87 -9.33 -31.65
CA LEU A 944 -20.66 -8.54 -31.36
C LEU A 944 -19.74 -8.48 -32.59
N LEU A 945 -19.66 -9.57 -33.36
CA LEU A 945 -18.89 -9.60 -34.60
C LEU A 945 -19.53 -8.75 -35.72
N ASP A 946 -20.85 -8.54 -35.66
CA ASP A 946 -21.62 -7.66 -36.54
C ASP A 946 -21.52 -6.17 -36.17
N ASP A 947 -20.91 -5.82 -35.03
CA ASP A 947 -20.69 -4.42 -34.64
C ASP A 947 -19.46 -3.84 -35.35
N ASP A 948 -19.68 -3.01 -36.37
CA ASP A 948 -18.62 -2.33 -37.12
C ASP A 948 -17.69 -1.46 -36.25
N ALA A 949 -18.13 -1.06 -35.05
CA ALA A 949 -17.30 -0.31 -34.10
C ALA A 949 -16.35 -1.17 -33.25
N VAL A 950 -16.44 -2.50 -33.32
CA VAL A 950 -15.42 -3.41 -32.74
C VAL A 950 -14.25 -3.54 -33.72
N ASP A 951 -13.04 -3.27 -33.25
CA ASP A 951 -11.80 -3.44 -34.03
C ASP A 951 -11.21 -4.84 -33.89
N ALA A 952 -11.25 -5.36 -32.67
CA ALA A 952 -10.58 -6.59 -32.29
C ALA A 952 -11.41 -7.40 -31.29
N VAL A 953 -11.19 -8.71 -31.26
CA VAL A 953 -11.82 -9.62 -30.31
C VAL A 953 -10.80 -10.45 -29.53
N TYR A 954 -10.99 -10.51 -28.21
CA TYR A 954 -10.39 -11.53 -27.36
C TYR A 954 -11.32 -12.75 -27.30
N VAL A 955 -10.77 -13.94 -27.54
CA VAL A 955 -11.53 -15.19 -27.76
C VAL A 955 -11.16 -16.24 -26.70
N PRO A 956 -11.76 -16.17 -25.48
CA PRO A 956 -11.57 -17.13 -24.38
C PRO A 956 -12.54 -18.31 -24.45
N LEU A 957 -12.68 -18.92 -25.63
CA LEU A 957 -13.56 -20.06 -25.85
C LEU A 957 -12.82 -21.38 -25.56
N PRO A 958 -13.53 -22.53 -25.49
CA PRO A 958 -12.88 -23.84 -25.54
C PRO A 958 -12.18 -24.05 -26.88
N THR A 959 -11.05 -24.76 -26.85
CA THR A 959 -10.13 -24.96 -27.99
C THR A 959 -10.86 -25.51 -29.23
N GLY A 960 -11.74 -26.50 -29.05
CA GLY A 960 -12.53 -27.10 -30.13
C GLY A 960 -13.52 -26.15 -30.84
N LEU A 961 -13.74 -24.94 -30.32
CA LEU A 961 -14.54 -23.90 -30.97
C LEU A 961 -13.69 -22.81 -31.66
N HIS A 962 -12.37 -22.77 -31.44
CA HIS A 962 -11.53 -21.67 -31.94
C HIS A 962 -11.63 -21.48 -33.46
N LEU A 963 -11.55 -22.56 -34.25
CA LEU A 963 -11.63 -22.50 -35.72
C LEU A 963 -12.90 -21.79 -36.20
N GLU A 964 -14.07 -22.11 -35.65
CA GLU A 964 -15.34 -21.49 -36.06
C GLU A 964 -15.32 -19.98 -35.81
N TRP A 965 -15.00 -19.58 -34.58
CA TRP A 965 -15.14 -18.19 -34.16
C TRP A 965 -14.01 -17.29 -34.65
N VAL A 966 -12.83 -17.84 -34.91
CA VAL A 966 -11.72 -17.14 -35.57
C VAL A 966 -12.02 -16.94 -37.05
N LEU A 967 -12.53 -17.95 -37.76
CA LEU A 967 -12.95 -17.78 -39.16
C LEU A 967 -14.12 -16.79 -39.28
N LYS A 968 -15.07 -16.78 -38.35
CA LYS A 968 -16.14 -15.75 -38.28
C LYS A 968 -15.59 -14.36 -37.99
N ALA A 969 -14.70 -14.21 -37.01
CA ALA A 969 -14.08 -12.93 -36.67
C ALA A 969 -13.26 -12.35 -37.83
N ALA A 970 -12.45 -13.18 -38.48
CA ALA A 970 -11.73 -12.81 -39.69
C ALA A 970 -12.68 -12.51 -40.86
N ALA A 971 -13.77 -13.27 -41.03
CA ALA A 971 -14.81 -12.97 -42.03
C ALA A 971 -15.38 -11.55 -41.82
N LYS A 972 -15.58 -11.13 -40.57
CA LYS A 972 -16.07 -9.80 -40.14
C LYS A 972 -14.97 -8.73 -39.95
N GLY A 973 -13.74 -9.02 -40.37
CA GLY A 973 -12.65 -8.03 -40.38
C GLY A 973 -12.06 -7.68 -39.00
N LYS A 974 -12.30 -8.51 -37.97
CA LYS A 974 -11.83 -8.25 -36.60
C LYS A 974 -10.43 -8.82 -36.39
N HIS A 975 -9.54 -8.06 -35.76
CA HIS A 975 -8.25 -8.59 -35.29
C HIS A 975 -8.48 -9.54 -34.09
N ILE A 976 -7.62 -10.54 -33.87
CA ILE A 976 -7.90 -11.64 -32.94
C ILE A 976 -6.79 -11.84 -31.89
N LEU A 977 -7.16 -11.76 -30.62
CA LEU A 977 -6.36 -12.22 -29.47
C LEU A 977 -6.95 -13.55 -28.98
N LEU A 978 -6.28 -14.66 -29.27
CA LEU A 978 -6.82 -16.02 -29.12
C LEU A 978 -6.24 -16.69 -27.87
N GLU A 979 -7.08 -17.32 -27.04
CA GLU A 979 -6.59 -18.10 -25.91
C GLU A 979 -5.76 -19.31 -26.33
N LYS A 980 -4.93 -19.80 -25.40
CA LYS A 980 -4.04 -20.95 -25.64
C LYS A 980 -4.54 -22.26 -24.98
N PRO A 981 -4.41 -23.43 -25.63
CA PRO A 981 -3.80 -23.67 -26.93
C PRO A 981 -4.70 -23.20 -28.09
N LEU A 982 -4.09 -22.85 -29.23
CA LEU A 982 -4.86 -22.21 -30.30
C LEU A 982 -5.73 -23.20 -31.08
N SER A 983 -5.24 -24.42 -31.30
CA SER A 983 -5.90 -25.40 -32.16
C SER A 983 -5.74 -26.82 -31.60
N LEU A 984 -6.57 -27.73 -32.10
CA LEU A 984 -6.43 -29.18 -31.87
C LEU A 984 -5.36 -29.80 -32.78
N ASN A 985 -5.02 -29.17 -33.91
CA ASN A 985 -4.05 -29.67 -34.90
C ASN A 985 -3.39 -28.51 -35.69
N ASN A 986 -2.36 -28.81 -36.47
CA ASN A 986 -1.66 -27.80 -37.28
C ASN A 986 -2.55 -27.25 -38.40
N GLU A 987 -3.28 -28.10 -39.13
CA GLU A 987 -4.07 -27.72 -40.30
C GLU A 987 -5.13 -26.65 -39.99
N ASP A 988 -5.80 -26.75 -38.85
CA ASP A 988 -6.79 -25.78 -38.39
C ASP A 988 -6.14 -24.48 -37.89
N LEU A 989 -4.91 -24.55 -37.36
CA LEU A 989 -4.12 -23.35 -37.06
C LEU A 989 -3.65 -22.64 -38.34
N ASP A 990 -3.26 -23.39 -39.36
CA ASP A 990 -2.93 -22.83 -40.67
C ASP A 990 -4.16 -22.15 -41.28
N LYS A 991 -5.33 -22.81 -41.32
CA LYS A 991 -6.61 -22.20 -41.76
C LYS A 991 -6.93 -20.90 -41.01
N MET A 992 -6.71 -20.85 -39.69
CA MET A 992 -6.95 -19.65 -38.87
C MET A 992 -5.95 -18.52 -39.18
N VAL A 993 -4.65 -18.82 -39.30
CA VAL A 993 -3.64 -17.81 -39.64
C VAL A 993 -3.84 -17.27 -41.05
N ASP A 994 -4.08 -18.16 -42.02
CA ASP A 994 -4.21 -17.79 -43.43
C ASP A 994 -5.47 -16.93 -43.67
N ALA A 995 -6.57 -17.19 -42.94
CA ALA A 995 -7.78 -16.36 -42.96
C ALA A 995 -7.57 -14.95 -42.38
N CYS A 996 -6.65 -14.78 -41.42
CA CYS A 996 -6.25 -13.48 -40.91
C CYS A 996 -5.27 -12.77 -41.86
N GLU A 997 -4.21 -13.46 -42.29
CA GLU A 997 -3.17 -12.88 -43.14
C GLU A 997 -3.69 -12.44 -44.52
N SER A 998 -4.57 -13.23 -45.14
CA SER A 998 -5.21 -12.89 -46.42
C SER A 998 -6.09 -11.63 -46.37
N LYS A 999 -6.39 -11.14 -45.16
CA LYS A 999 -7.12 -9.90 -44.89
C LYS A 999 -6.29 -8.81 -44.21
N GLY A 1000 -5.00 -9.05 -43.96
CA GLY A 1000 -4.15 -8.11 -43.21
C GLY A 1000 -4.48 -8.00 -41.73
N LEU A 1001 -5.22 -8.96 -41.16
CA LEU A 1001 -5.60 -8.98 -39.75
C LEU A 1001 -4.50 -9.60 -38.89
N GLN A 1002 -4.32 -9.07 -37.69
CA GLN A 1002 -3.41 -9.65 -36.70
C GLN A 1002 -4.09 -10.77 -35.93
N LEU A 1003 -3.39 -11.91 -35.80
CA LEU A 1003 -3.70 -12.94 -34.81
C LEU A 1003 -2.56 -13.01 -33.79
N MET A 1004 -2.87 -13.10 -32.49
CA MET A 1004 -1.88 -13.27 -31.42
C MET A 1004 -2.36 -14.27 -30.36
N ASP A 1005 -1.45 -15.05 -29.80
CA ASP A 1005 -1.76 -16.03 -28.77
C ASP A 1005 -1.67 -15.45 -27.34
N GLY A 1006 -2.56 -15.90 -26.45
CA GLY A 1006 -2.69 -15.44 -25.05
C GLY A 1006 -1.56 -15.83 -24.11
N THR A 1007 -0.33 -16.04 -24.59
CA THR A 1007 0.79 -16.51 -23.77
C THR A 1007 1.48 -15.36 -23.01
N MET A 1008 0.76 -14.78 -22.05
CA MET A 1008 1.07 -13.57 -21.26
C MET A 1008 2.55 -13.37 -20.89
N TRP A 1009 3.25 -14.42 -20.40
CA TRP A 1009 4.65 -14.29 -19.94
C TRP A 1009 5.65 -13.86 -21.02
N MET A 1010 5.32 -14.05 -22.30
CA MET A 1010 6.14 -13.55 -23.41
C MET A 1010 6.29 -12.03 -23.42
N HIS A 1011 5.39 -11.29 -22.75
CA HIS A 1011 5.32 -9.84 -22.73
C HIS A 1011 5.86 -9.23 -21.44
N HIS A 1012 6.33 -10.05 -20.49
CA HIS A 1012 6.96 -9.58 -19.26
C HIS A 1012 8.40 -9.12 -19.56
N PRO A 1013 8.86 -7.93 -19.13
CA PRO A 1013 10.24 -7.45 -19.33
C PRO A 1013 11.33 -8.43 -18.87
N ARG A 1014 11.05 -9.22 -17.81
CA ARG A 1014 11.90 -10.32 -17.35
C ARG A 1014 12.24 -11.31 -18.47
N THR A 1015 11.32 -11.62 -19.38
CA THR A 1015 11.50 -12.61 -20.45
C THR A 1015 12.51 -12.14 -21.50
N GLU A 1016 12.47 -10.87 -21.88
CA GLU A 1016 13.48 -10.27 -22.76
C GLU A 1016 14.85 -10.19 -22.04
N ARG A 1017 14.85 -9.84 -20.76
CA ARG A 1017 16.06 -9.71 -19.95
C ARG A 1017 16.72 -11.07 -19.63
N MET A 1018 15.94 -12.13 -19.42
CA MET A 1018 16.41 -13.51 -19.38
C MET A 1018 17.04 -13.92 -20.71
N HIS A 1019 16.41 -13.61 -21.86
CA HIS A 1019 16.93 -13.98 -23.20
C HIS A 1019 18.28 -13.31 -23.50
N LYS A 1020 18.45 -12.06 -23.08
CA LYS A 1020 19.76 -11.35 -23.13
C LYS A 1020 20.83 -12.05 -22.27
N ASP A 1021 20.48 -12.52 -21.08
CA ASP A 1021 21.41 -13.28 -20.22
C ASP A 1021 21.67 -14.72 -20.72
N LEU A 1022 20.77 -15.34 -21.52
CA LEU A 1022 21.02 -16.66 -22.14
C LEU A 1022 22.24 -16.63 -23.06
N GLN A 1023 22.49 -15.51 -23.74
CA GLN A 1023 23.62 -15.33 -24.66
C GLN A 1023 24.99 -15.44 -23.95
N ALA A 1024 25.03 -15.29 -22.62
CA ALA A 1024 26.26 -15.43 -21.82
C ALA A 1024 26.54 -16.86 -21.33
N LEU A 1025 25.64 -17.83 -21.58
CA LEU A 1025 25.76 -19.20 -21.09
C LEU A 1025 26.58 -20.14 -22.00
N GLY A 1026 27.01 -19.65 -23.17
CA GLY A 1026 27.66 -20.45 -24.20
C GLY A 1026 26.69 -21.33 -24.97
N ASP A 1027 27.17 -22.43 -25.57
CA ASP A 1027 26.32 -23.33 -26.35
C ASP A 1027 25.31 -24.05 -25.45
N ILE A 1028 24.01 -23.80 -25.65
CA ILE A 1028 22.94 -24.42 -24.87
C ILE A 1028 22.92 -25.94 -25.12
N LYS A 1029 23.15 -26.72 -24.06
CA LYS A 1029 23.17 -28.20 -24.10
C LYS A 1029 21.88 -28.81 -23.60
N GLU A 1030 21.29 -28.26 -22.52
CA GLU A 1030 20.01 -28.75 -22.00
C GLU A 1030 19.02 -27.63 -21.64
N VAL A 1031 17.73 -27.84 -21.96
CA VAL A 1031 16.61 -27.04 -21.45
C VAL A 1031 15.61 -27.96 -20.74
N ARG A 1032 15.24 -27.62 -19.51
CA ARG A 1032 14.19 -28.31 -18.74
C ARG A 1032 13.06 -27.35 -18.43
N SER A 1033 11.82 -27.73 -18.67
CA SER A 1033 10.65 -26.95 -18.21
C SER A 1033 9.62 -27.84 -17.53
N THR A 1034 8.98 -27.34 -16.47
CA THR A 1034 7.92 -28.08 -15.76
C THR A 1034 6.81 -27.13 -15.35
N PHE A 1035 5.59 -27.41 -15.84
CA PHE A 1035 4.37 -26.76 -15.38
C PHE A 1035 3.36 -27.80 -14.92
N SER A 1036 3.16 -27.90 -13.61
CA SER A 1036 2.11 -28.69 -12.99
C SER A 1036 1.34 -27.90 -11.93
N PHE A 1037 0.12 -28.35 -11.62
CA PHE A 1037 -0.64 -27.90 -10.45
C PHE A 1037 -1.62 -28.99 -10.00
N PRO A 1038 -1.94 -29.12 -8.69
CA PRO A 1038 -2.75 -30.22 -8.19
C PRO A 1038 -4.23 -29.85 -8.35
N ALA A 1039 -4.74 -30.00 -9.57
CA ALA A 1039 -5.98 -29.38 -10.02
C ALA A 1039 -7.21 -29.76 -9.17
N GLN A 1040 -7.29 -31.01 -8.72
CA GLN A 1040 -8.38 -31.49 -7.87
C GLN A 1040 -8.33 -30.95 -6.43
N ILE A 1041 -7.16 -30.51 -5.96
CA ILE A 1041 -6.98 -29.88 -4.63
C ILE A 1041 -7.28 -28.39 -4.73
N LEU A 1042 -6.66 -27.69 -5.70
CA LEU A 1042 -6.88 -26.25 -5.89
C LEU A 1042 -8.31 -25.91 -6.34
N PHE A 1043 -8.94 -26.81 -7.10
CA PHE A 1043 -10.26 -26.62 -7.70
C PHE A 1043 -11.10 -27.91 -7.53
N PRO A 1044 -11.80 -28.08 -6.39
CA PRO A 1044 -12.58 -29.28 -6.11
C PRO A 1044 -13.54 -29.66 -7.24
N GLY A 1045 -13.33 -30.87 -7.80
CA GLY A 1045 -14.12 -31.40 -8.92
C GLY A 1045 -13.58 -31.08 -10.31
N PHE A 1046 -12.44 -30.38 -10.45
CA PHE A 1046 -11.81 -30.09 -11.74
C PHE A 1046 -11.66 -31.32 -12.62
N LEU A 1047 -11.14 -32.43 -12.07
CA LEU A 1047 -10.88 -33.66 -12.85
C LEU A 1047 -12.16 -34.36 -13.33
N LYS A 1048 -13.33 -33.94 -12.86
CA LYS A 1048 -14.65 -34.42 -13.32
C LYS A 1048 -15.38 -33.41 -14.20
N ASN A 1049 -15.22 -32.11 -13.94
CA ASN A 1049 -16.13 -31.06 -14.44
C ASN A 1049 -15.48 -30.02 -15.35
N ASN A 1050 -14.15 -29.83 -15.32
CA ASN A 1050 -13.50 -28.76 -16.09
C ASN A 1050 -13.48 -29.07 -17.60
N ILE A 1051 -13.50 -28.05 -18.45
CA ILE A 1051 -13.39 -28.21 -19.90
C ILE A 1051 -12.08 -28.90 -20.33
N ARG A 1052 -10.99 -28.75 -19.55
CA ARG A 1052 -9.65 -29.36 -19.74
C ARG A 1052 -9.59 -30.87 -19.49
N VAL A 1053 -10.73 -31.50 -19.15
CA VAL A 1053 -10.84 -32.96 -19.00
C VAL A 1053 -11.97 -33.55 -19.84
N LYS A 1054 -12.44 -32.81 -20.85
CA LYS A 1054 -13.52 -33.20 -21.77
C LYS A 1054 -13.04 -33.26 -23.22
N ALA A 1055 -13.31 -34.39 -23.88
CA ALA A 1055 -13.28 -34.47 -25.33
C ALA A 1055 -14.25 -33.45 -25.95
N GLY A 1056 -13.91 -32.89 -27.12
CA GLY A 1056 -14.71 -31.88 -27.82
C GLY A 1056 -14.70 -30.48 -27.19
N LEU A 1057 -13.89 -30.21 -26.16
CA LEU A 1057 -13.72 -28.87 -25.56
C LEU A 1057 -12.24 -28.47 -25.52
N ASP A 1058 -11.56 -28.56 -24.37
CA ASP A 1058 -10.11 -28.39 -24.22
C ASP A 1058 -9.44 -29.77 -24.17
N GLU A 1059 -9.67 -30.58 -25.21
CA GLU A 1059 -9.36 -32.02 -25.20
C GLU A 1059 -7.86 -32.36 -25.25
N LEU A 1060 -7.00 -31.38 -25.56
CA LEU A 1060 -5.56 -31.47 -25.39
C LEU A 1060 -5.13 -31.50 -23.90
N GLY A 1061 -6.04 -31.18 -22.98
CA GLY A 1061 -5.88 -31.33 -21.54
C GLY A 1061 -4.62 -30.65 -20.97
N ALA A 1062 -3.82 -31.39 -20.19
CA ALA A 1062 -2.60 -30.87 -19.58
C ALA A 1062 -1.55 -30.49 -20.62
N LEU A 1063 -1.42 -31.27 -21.70
CA LEU A 1063 -0.51 -30.97 -22.82
C LEU A 1063 -0.90 -29.65 -23.51
N GLY A 1064 -2.19 -29.43 -23.73
CA GLY A 1064 -2.77 -28.20 -24.27
C GLY A 1064 -2.63 -26.99 -23.34
N ASP A 1065 -3.05 -27.14 -22.07
CA ASP A 1065 -3.21 -26.01 -21.16
C ASP A 1065 -1.89 -25.54 -20.55
N ILE A 1066 -1.05 -26.48 -20.11
CA ILE A 1066 0.16 -26.20 -19.33
C ILE A 1066 1.45 -26.69 -20.01
N GLY A 1067 1.39 -27.76 -20.79
CA GLY A 1067 2.46 -28.19 -21.70
C GLY A 1067 2.81 -27.14 -22.76
N TRP A 1068 1.82 -26.38 -23.25
CA TRP A 1068 2.02 -25.25 -24.16
C TRP A 1068 3.06 -24.24 -23.65
N TYR A 1069 3.02 -23.86 -22.37
CA TYR A 1069 4.01 -22.95 -21.78
C TYR A 1069 5.41 -23.56 -21.73
N CYS A 1070 5.53 -24.86 -21.41
CA CYS A 1070 6.81 -25.55 -21.40
C CYS A 1070 7.42 -25.65 -22.80
N ILE A 1071 6.61 -25.99 -23.80
CA ILE A 1071 7.03 -26.02 -25.21
C ILE A 1071 7.44 -24.62 -25.67
N ARG A 1072 6.65 -23.59 -25.33
CA ARG A 1072 6.97 -22.19 -25.63
C ARG A 1072 8.30 -21.75 -25.01
N ALA A 1073 8.56 -22.14 -23.75
CA ALA A 1073 9.81 -21.83 -23.05
C ALA A 1073 11.02 -22.56 -23.66
N ILE A 1074 10.87 -23.83 -24.02
CA ILE A 1074 11.92 -24.59 -24.72
C ILE A 1074 12.26 -23.96 -26.08
N LEU A 1075 11.24 -23.61 -26.87
CA LEU A 1075 11.45 -22.96 -28.16
C LEU A 1075 12.06 -21.56 -28.00
N TRP A 1076 11.59 -20.76 -27.03
CA TRP A 1076 12.15 -19.44 -26.72
C TRP A 1076 13.64 -19.51 -26.33
N ALA A 1077 14.04 -20.48 -25.51
CA ALA A 1077 15.42 -20.67 -25.09
C ALA A 1077 16.38 -21.16 -26.20
N LEU A 1078 15.84 -21.50 -27.38
CA LEU A 1078 16.59 -22.02 -28.54
C LEU A 1078 16.30 -21.24 -29.83
N ASP A 1079 15.90 -19.96 -29.68
CA ASP A 1079 15.60 -18.99 -30.75
C ASP A 1079 14.54 -19.46 -31.76
N TYR A 1080 13.53 -20.16 -31.25
CA TYR A 1080 12.43 -20.76 -32.01
C TYR A 1080 12.89 -21.68 -33.15
N ARG A 1081 14.03 -22.37 -32.98
CA ARG A 1081 14.38 -23.53 -33.81
C ARG A 1081 13.52 -24.71 -33.41
N LEU A 1082 12.83 -25.34 -34.37
CA LEU A 1082 12.15 -26.62 -34.12
C LEU A 1082 13.19 -27.73 -33.87
N PRO A 1083 12.90 -28.72 -33.01
CA PRO A 1083 13.74 -29.90 -32.87
C PRO A 1083 13.64 -30.79 -34.12
N ASP A 1084 14.69 -31.54 -34.44
CA ASP A 1084 14.61 -32.58 -35.48
C ASP A 1084 13.71 -33.75 -35.02
N LEU A 1085 13.73 -34.07 -33.72
CA LEU A 1085 13.07 -35.24 -33.12
C LEU A 1085 12.29 -34.88 -31.84
N VAL A 1086 11.11 -35.48 -31.68
CA VAL A 1086 10.24 -35.38 -30.49
C VAL A 1086 9.80 -36.78 -30.04
N THR A 1087 9.94 -37.10 -28.76
CA THR A 1087 9.51 -38.39 -28.19
C THR A 1087 8.79 -38.15 -26.85
N ALA A 1088 7.54 -38.57 -26.74
CA ALA A 1088 6.84 -38.59 -25.46
C ALA A 1088 7.42 -39.69 -24.56
N LEU A 1089 7.56 -39.40 -23.26
CA LEU A 1089 8.04 -40.38 -22.29
C LEU A 1089 6.91 -41.34 -21.87
N PRO A 1090 7.21 -42.62 -21.61
CA PRO A 1090 6.21 -43.60 -21.16
C PRO A 1090 5.43 -43.17 -19.91
N ASN A 1091 4.20 -43.69 -19.78
CA ASN A 1091 3.27 -43.45 -18.67
C ASN A 1091 2.60 -42.06 -18.69
N ALA A 1092 2.11 -41.61 -19.85
CA ALA A 1092 1.17 -40.50 -19.90
C ALA A 1092 -0.16 -40.88 -19.21
N THR A 1093 -0.68 -40.02 -18.33
CA THR A 1093 -1.94 -40.24 -17.60
C THR A 1093 -3.11 -39.74 -18.44
N ILE A 1094 -3.86 -40.66 -19.05
CA ILE A 1094 -5.04 -40.37 -19.87
C ILE A 1094 -6.31 -40.69 -19.04
N ASN A 1095 -7.34 -39.85 -19.13
CA ASN A 1095 -8.62 -40.07 -18.43
C ASN A 1095 -9.60 -40.95 -19.23
N GLU A 1096 -10.74 -41.28 -18.62
CA GLU A 1096 -11.83 -42.07 -19.23
C GLU A 1096 -12.39 -41.47 -20.53
N SER A 1097 -12.18 -40.18 -20.78
CA SER A 1097 -12.60 -39.46 -21.99
C SER A 1097 -11.47 -39.33 -23.04
N GLY A 1098 -10.35 -40.03 -22.87
CA GLY A 1098 -9.21 -39.97 -23.80
C GLY A 1098 -8.31 -38.74 -23.65
N VAL A 1099 -8.57 -37.86 -22.68
CA VAL A 1099 -7.85 -36.59 -22.50
C VAL A 1099 -6.57 -36.79 -21.68
N ILE A 1100 -5.46 -36.24 -22.16
CA ILE A 1100 -4.16 -36.26 -21.47
C ILE A 1100 -4.21 -35.34 -20.25
N THR A 1101 -4.03 -35.90 -19.06
CA THR A 1101 -4.05 -35.16 -17.77
C THR A 1101 -2.67 -35.08 -17.09
N ALA A 1102 -1.71 -35.87 -17.55
CA ALA A 1102 -0.27 -35.64 -17.35
C ALA A 1102 0.54 -36.30 -18.46
N CYS A 1103 1.63 -35.66 -18.89
CA CYS A 1103 2.63 -36.27 -19.78
C CYS A 1103 3.97 -35.53 -19.69
N SER A 1104 5.03 -36.21 -20.13
CA SER A 1104 6.37 -35.63 -20.29
C SER A 1104 6.92 -35.99 -21.67
N ALA A 1105 7.85 -35.19 -22.19
CA ALA A 1105 8.48 -35.44 -23.49
C ALA A 1105 9.95 -35.01 -23.52
N ARG A 1106 10.70 -35.61 -24.44
CA ARG A 1106 12.06 -35.23 -24.86
C ARG A 1106 12.02 -34.66 -26.27
N MET A 1107 12.82 -33.64 -26.52
CA MET A 1107 13.04 -32.98 -27.81
C MET A 1107 14.55 -32.94 -28.08
N VAL A 1108 14.97 -33.11 -29.33
CA VAL A 1108 16.40 -33.15 -29.70
C VAL A 1108 16.67 -32.36 -30.98
N TRP A 1109 17.75 -31.57 -30.96
CA TRP A 1109 18.31 -30.87 -32.11
C TRP A 1109 19.66 -31.51 -32.47
N ILE A 1110 19.86 -31.81 -33.75
CA ILE A 1110 21.04 -32.53 -34.26
C ILE A 1110 21.93 -31.57 -35.05
N LYS A 1111 23.15 -31.32 -34.55
CA LYS A 1111 24.13 -30.43 -35.20
C LYS A 1111 24.72 -31.11 -36.44
N LYS A 1112 24.11 -30.87 -37.60
CA LYS A 1112 24.61 -31.31 -38.92
C LYS A 1112 25.85 -30.48 -39.29
N ASN A 1113 27.04 -31.05 -39.15
CA ASN A 1113 28.29 -30.42 -39.61
C ASN A 1113 28.22 -30.18 -41.13
N ARG A 1114 28.59 -28.97 -41.57
CA ARG A 1114 28.62 -28.56 -42.99
C ARG A 1114 30.05 -28.53 -43.53
N GLN A 1115 30.75 -29.64 -43.42
CA GLN A 1115 31.94 -29.93 -44.23
C GLN A 1115 32.20 -31.44 -44.26
N ASP A 1116 32.81 -31.87 -45.37
CA ASP A 1116 33.37 -33.19 -45.66
C ASP A 1116 32.39 -34.38 -45.73
N GLU A 1117 31.97 -34.72 -46.95
CA GLU A 1117 31.07 -35.84 -47.30
C GLU A 1117 31.74 -37.23 -47.26
N GLN A 1118 32.81 -37.45 -46.46
CA GLN A 1118 33.63 -38.68 -46.57
C GLN A 1118 34.00 -39.41 -45.27
N ASP A 1119 33.81 -38.84 -44.08
CA ASP A 1119 34.04 -39.56 -42.81
C ASP A 1119 32.73 -39.77 -42.04
N GLU A 1120 32.27 -41.02 -41.97
CA GLU A 1120 31.21 -41.45 -41.06
C GLU A 1120 31.78 -41.61 -39.64
N GLN A 1121 31.01 -41.21 -38.61
CA GLN A 1121 31.28 -41.38 -37.16
C GLN A 1121 32.12 -40.30 -36.45
N GLU A 1122 31.64 -39.05 -36.44
CA GLU A 1122 31.71 -38.23 -35.22
C GLU A 1122 30.30 -37.85 -34.74
N GLU A 1123 30.01 -38.01 -33.45
CA GLU A 1123 28.72 -37.68 -32.85
C GLU A 1123 28.56 -36.15 -32.68
N GLY A 1124 28.01 -35.50 -33.71
CA GLY A 1124 27.74 -34.06 -33.70
C GLY A 1124 26.91 -33.63 -32.49
N GLU A 1125 27.35 -32.58 -31.79
CA GLU A 1125 26.79 -32.15 -30.50
C GLU A 1125 25.26 -32.00 -30.55
N THR A 1126 24.54 -32.72 -29.67
CA THR A 1126 23.09 -32.58 -29.58
C THR A 1126 22.68 -31.65 -28.45
N THR A 1127 21.77 -30.72 -28.75
CA THR A 1127 21.01 -30.02 -27.70
C THR A 1127 19.78 -30.86 -27.40
N VAL A 1128 19.50 -31.10 -26.12
CA VAL A 1128 18.32 -31.84 -25.66
C VAL A 1128 17.42 -30.93 -24.85
N ALA A 1129 16.11 -31.05 -25.01
CA ALA A 1129 15.17 -30.45 -24.07
C ALA A 1129 14.21 -31.49 -23.51
N THR A 1130 13.72 -31.27 -22.30
CA THR A 1130 12.66 -32.08 -21.70
C THR A 1130 11.60 -31.19 -21.05
N PHE A 1131 10.35 -31.65 -21.10
CA PHE A 1131 9.31 -31.08 -20.25
C PHE A 1131 8.44 -32.12 -19.56
N SER A 1132 7.80 -31.67 -18.47
CA SER A 1132 6.80 -32.40 -17.71
C SER A 1132 5.60 -31.49 -17.45
N CYS A 1133 4.38 -31.97 -17.69
CA CYS A 1133 3.17 -31.23 -17.40
C CYS A 1133 2.08 -32.14 -16.79
N SER A 1134 1.36 -31.65 -15.78
CA SER A 1134 0.44 -32.49 -14.98
C SER A 1134 -0.61 -31.70 -14.18
N PHE A 1135 -1.86 -32.14 -14.25
CA PHE A 1135 -2.95 -31.71 -13.35
C PHE A 1135 -2.96 -32.44 -11.99
N HIS A 1136 -1.99 -33.33 -11.73
CA HIS A 1136 -1.95 -34.21 -10.54
C HIS A 1136 -0.75 -33.96 -9.61
N ALA A 1137 0.21 -33.13 -10.02
CA ALA A 1137 1.44 -32.85 -9.25
C ALA A 1137 1.40 -31.46 -8.59
N PHE A 1138 2.34 -31.17 -7.69
CA PHE A 1138 2.42 -29.88 -6.98
C PHE A 1138 2.53 -28.68 -7.94
N MET A 1139 2.14 -27.48 -7.46
CA MET A 1139 2.23 -26.25 -8.23
C MET A 1139 3.70 -25.90 -8.47
N THR A 1140 4.12 -25.92 -9.73
CA THR A 1140 5.52 -25.72 -10.12
C THR A 1140 5.52 -25.15 -11.53
N MET A 1141 6.29 -24.09 -11.77
CA MET A 1141 6.23 -23.29 -13.00
C MET A 1141 7.66 -22.92 -13.42
N HIS A 1142 8.53 -23.94 -13.47
CA HIS A 1142 9.98 -23.80 -13.51
C HIS A 1142 10.55 -23.96 -14.93
N VAL A 1143 11.60 -23.20 -15.25
CA VAL A 1143 12.48 -23.42 -16.40
C VAL A 1143 13.94 -23.35 -15.99
N THR A 1144 14.73 -24.33 -16.43
CA THR A 1144 16.20 -24.34 -16.37
C THR A 1144 16.77 -24.35 -17.78
N VAL A 1145 17.82 -23.56 -18.01
CA VAL A 1145 18.63 -23.60 -19.23
C VAL A 1145 20.08 -23.82 -18.82
N GLN A 1146 20.79 -24.76 -19.44
CA GLN A 1146 22.19 -25.09 -19.17
C GLN A 1146 23.01 -25.00 -20.46
N GLY A 1147 24.03 -24.14 -20.49
CA GLY A 1147 25.00 -24.03 -21.56
C GLY A 1147 26.40 -24.48 -21.13
N THR A 1148 27.41 -24.22 -21.96
CA THR A 1148 28.81 -24.62 -21.70
C THR A 1148 29.52 -23.80 -20.63
N THR A 1149 29.12 -22.55 -20.40
CA THR A 1149 29.80 -21.63 -19.45
C THR A 1149 28.93 -21.18 -18.28
N GLY A 1150 27.63 -21.52 -18.29
CA GLY A 1150 26.70 -21.15 -17.21
C GLY A 1150 25.33 -21.79 -17.33
N ALA A 1151 24.45 -21.44 -16.39
CA ALA A 1151 23.05 -21.84 -16.39
C ALA A 1151 22.11 -20.69 -15.98
N LEU A 1152 20.84 -20.77 -16.36
CA LEU A 1152 19.77 -19.86 -15.93
C LEU A 1152 18.62 -20.69 -15.35
N ALA A 1153 18.01 -20.21 -14.26
CA ALA A 1153 16.86 -20.83 -13.62
C ALA A 1153 15.79 -19.79 -13.22
N CYS A 1154 14.52 -20.12 -13.44
CA CYS A 1154 13.38 -19.30 -13.04
C CYS A 1154 12.23 -20.21 -12.58
N ASP A 1155 11.75 -20.05 -11.35
CA ASP A 1155 10.81 -20.95 -10.67
C ASP A 1155 9.32 -20.64 -10.95
N ASP A 1156 9.06 -19.45 -11.49
CA ASP A 1156 7.77 -18.78 -11.64
C ASP A 1156 7.63 -18.17 -13.05
N PHE A 1157 8.17 -18.83 -14.09
CA PHE A 1157 8.36 -18.19 -15.41
C PHE A 1157 7.05 -17.78 -16.09
N ALA A 1158 5.99 -18.60 -15.96
CA ALA A 1158 4.73 -18.39 -16.65
C ALA A 1158 3.72 -17.50 -15.89
N ILE A 1159 3.83 -17.42 -14.56
CA ILE A 1159 3.10 -16.50 -13.68
C ILE A 1159 4.08 -16.11 -12.55
N PRO A 1160 4.51 -14.84 -12.45
CA PRO A 1160 5.50 -14.43 -11.46
C PRO A 1160 4.93 -14.42 -10.03
N PHE A 1161 5.80 -14.47 -9.03
CA PHE A 1161 5.41 -14.34 -7.62
C PHE A 1161 4.85 -12.95 -7.25
N SER A 1162 5.06 -11.92 -8.09
CA SER A 1162 4.49 -10.58 -7.94
C SER A 1162 4.33 -9.91 -9.30
N ASP A 1163 3.21 -9.21 -9.51
CA ASP A 1163 2.93 -8.46 -10.75
C ASP A 1163 3.95 -7.33 -11.00
N ALA A 1164 4.52 -6.75 -9.94
CA ALA A 1164 5.38 -5.56 -10.01
C ALA A 1164 6.90 -5.88 -10.03
N ARG A 1165 7.30 -7.08 -9.62
CA ARG A 1165 8.70 -7.52 -9.57
C ARG A 1165 8.81 -9.02 -9.79
N ALA A 1166 9.64 -9.40 -10.75
CA ALA A 1166 9.90 -10.80 -11.05
C ALA A 1166 11.40 -11.09 -11.13
N ALA A 1167 11.82 -12.24 -10.62
CA ALA A 1167 13.23 -12.59 -10.48
C ALA A 1167 13.61 -13.85 -11.28
N TYR A 1168 14.91 -14.04 -11.51
CA TYR A 1168 15.50 -15.29 -11.99
C TYR A 1168 16.97 -15.35 -11.58
N ARG A 1169 17.56 -16.55 -11.60
CA ARG A 1169 18.95 -16.80 -11.21
C ARG A 1169 19.81 -17.07 -12.43
N VAL A 1170 20.98 -16.45 -12.50
CA VAL A 1170 22.06 -16.79 -13.44
C VAL A 1170 23.22 -17.37 -12.64
N LEU A 1171 23.78 -18.47 -13.14
CA LEU A 1171 24.89 -19.22 -12.56
C LEU A 1171 26.09 -19.19 -13.51
N SER A 1172 27.26 -18.78 -13.00
CA SER A 1172 28.51 -18.64 -13.76
C SER A 1172 29.72 -19.13 -12.95
N ASN A 1173 30.87 -19.26 -13.62
CA ASN A 1173 32.18 -19.54 -13.01
C ASN A 1173 32.19 -20.76 -12.06
N ALA A 1174 31.44 -21.80 -12.44
CA ALA A 1174 31.35 -23.06 -11.70
C ALA A 1174 32.66 -23.84 -11.78
N GLY A 1175 33.18 -24.27 -10.63
CA GLY A 1175 34.39 -25.09 -10.53
C GLY A 1175 34.65 -25.56 -9.10
N PHE A 1176 35.66 -26.39 -8.90
CA PHE A 1176 35.99 -26.91 -7.56
C PHE A 1176 37.14 -26.12 -6.92
N ALA A 1177 37.15 -26.08 -5.58
CA ALA A 1177 38.20 -25.46 -4.78
C ALA A 1177 38.63 -26.37 -3.64
N ASP A 1178 39.95 -26.33 -3.36
CA ASP A 1178 40.66 -27.07 -2.31
C ASP A 1178 40.37 -28.58 -2.29
N MET A 1179 40.96 -29.32 -3.24
CA MET A 1179 40.85 -30.79 -3.38
C MET A 1179 39.38 -31.29 -3.47
N ASP A 1180 38.56 -30.54 -4.20
CA ASP A 1180 37.13 -30.78 -4.40
C ASP A 1180 36.28 -30.80 -3.11
N LEU A 1181 36.84 -30.31 -1.99
CA LEU A 1181 36.13 -30.18 -0.71
C LEU A 1181 35.06 -29.08 -0.72
N THR A 1182 35.19 -28.10 -1.62
CA THR A 1182 34.24 -26.99 -1.76
C THR A 1182 33.92 -26.69 -3.23
N TRP A 1183 32.68 -26.27 -3.48
CA TRP A 1183 32.24 -25.83 -4.80
C TRP A 1183 32.33 -24.31 -4.91
N ARG A 1184 33.04 -23.82 -5.93
CA ARG A 1184 33.03 -22.43 -6.35
C ARG A 1184 31.91 -22.26 -7.39
N LEU A 1185 30.98 -21.37 -7.10
CA LEU A 1185 29.90 -20.99 -7.99
C LEU A 1185 29.61 -19.51 -7.78
N GLU A 1186 29.49 -18.75 -8.86
CA GLU A 1186 28.91 -17.42 -8.81
C GLU A 1186 27.42 -17.52 -9.14
N SER A 1187 26.59 -16.99 -8.23
CA SER A 1187 25.14 -16.96 -8.38
C SER A 1187 24.67 -15.50 -8.35
N ARG A 1188 24.08 -15.05 -9.44
CA ARG A 1188 23.51 -13.71 -9.59
C ARG A 1188 22.00 -13.81 -9.73
N ASP A 1189 21.29 -13.48 -8.66
CA ASP A 1189 19.83 -13.29 -8.72
C ASP A 1189 19.55 -11.94 -9.37
N VAL A 1190 18.85 -11.97 -10.50
CA VAL A 1190 18.44 -10.79 -11.28
C VAL A 1190 16.97 -10.52 -10.98
N VAL A 1191 16.71 -9.36 -10.38
CA VAL A 1191 15.35 -8.81 -10.22
C VAL A 1191 15.05 -7.87 -11.39
N VAL A 1192 13.83 -7.94 -11.90
CA VAL A 1192 13.31 -7.06 -12.95
C VAL A 1192 11.98 -6.50 -12.47
N ASP A 1193 11.96 -5.18 -12.22
CA ASP A 1193 10.74 -4.41 -11.98
C ASP A 1193 9.85 -4.39 -13.23
N ASN A 1194 8.53 -4.21 -13.02
CA ASN A 1194 7.54 -4.33 -14.08
C ASN A 1194 6.37 -3.35 -13.85
N GLU A 1195 6.17 -2.43 -14.80
CA GLU A 1195 5.21 -1.30 -14.66
C GLU A 1195 3.75 -1.75 -14.70
N VAL A 1196 3.42 -2.74 -15.55
CA VAL A 1196 2.06 -3.28 -15.67
C VAL A 1196 2.08 -4.81 -15.74
N PRO A 1197 1.09 -5.53 -15.18
CA PRO A 1197 1.04 -6.99 -15.18
C PRO A 1197 1.25 -7.57 -16.60
N GLN A 1198 1.88 -8.73 -16.70
CA GLN A 1198 2.26 -9.34 -17.98
C GLN A 1198 1.08 -9.52 -18.98
N GLU A 1199 -0.14 -9.72 -18.48
CA GLU A 1199 -1.37 -9.72 -19.29
C GLU A 1199 -1.74 -8.33 -19.86
N ALA A 1200 -1.48 -7.24 -19.14
CA ALA A 1200 -1.73 -5.88 -19.63
C ALA A 1200 -0.66 -5.48 -20.65
N ALA A 1201 0.60 -5.89 -20.44
CA ALA A 1201 1.66 -5.76 -21.44
C ALA A 1201 1.33 -6.53 -22.74
N MET A 1202 0.72 -7.72 -22.62
CA MET A 1202 0.20 -8.50 -23.76
C MET A 1202 -0.92 -7.76 -24.50
N VAL A 1203 -1.88 -7.15 -23.80
CA VAL A 1203 -2.95 -6.36 -24.44
C VAL A 1203 -2.42 -5.06 -25.06
N ARG A 1204 -1.48 -4.35 -24.40
CA ARG A 1204 -0.77 -3.17 -24.96
C ARG A 1204 -0.08 -3.51 -26.28
N GLU A 1205 0.70 -4.59 -26.30
CA GLU A 1205 1.42 -5.03 -27.49
C GLU A 1205 0.47 -5.40 -28.64
N PHE A 1206 -0.61 -6.13 -28.34
CA PHE A 1206 -1.64 -6.44 -29.33
C PHE A 1206 -2.32 -5.16 -29.87
N ALA A 1207 -2.70 -4.23 -28.99
CA ALA A 1207 -3.31 -2.95 -29.37
C ALA A 1207 -2.37 -2.07 -30.21
N ARG A 1208 -1.07 -2.02 -29.87
CA ARG A 1208 -0.03 -1.33 -30.69
C ARG A 1208 -0.04 -1.84 -32.13
N ILE A 1209 -0.04 -3.16 -32.32
CA ILE A 1209 -0.03 -3.79 -33.65
C ILE A 1209 -1.32 -3.48 -34.40
N VAL A 1210 -2.48 -3.67 -33.77
CA VAL A 1210 -3.80 -3.37 -34.36
C VAL A 1210 -3.91 -1.90 -34.77
N SER A 1211 -3.53 -0.96 -33.89
CA SER A 1211 -3.57 0.47 -34.18
C SER A 1211 -2.60 0.84 -35.31
N GLY A 1212 -1.41 0.25 -35.35
CA GLY A 1212 -0.46 0.40 -36.45
C GLY A 1212 -1.05 0.00 -37.82
N ILE A 1213 -1.68 -1.19 -37.90
CA ILE A 1213 -2.34 -1.67 -39.12
C ILE A 1213 -3.53 -0.77 -39.49
N LYS A 1214 -4.41 -0.42 -38.54
CA LYS A 1214 -5.56 0.49 -38.76
C LYS A 1214 -5.14 1.86 -39.29
N ARG A 1215 -3.98 2.38 -38.89
CA ARG A 1215 -3.41 3.66 -39.37
C ARG A 1215 -2.76 3.56 -40.75
N GLY A 1216 -2.74 2.37 -41.38
CA GLY A 1216 -2.15 2.13 -42.70
C GLY A 1216 -0.62 2.18 -42.75
N GLY A 1217 0.04 2.31 -41.60
CA GLY A 1217 1.51 2.38 -41.48
C GLY A 1217 2.17 1.11 -40.91
N GLY A 1218 1.38 0.22 -40.31
CA GLY A 1218 1.82 -1.08 -39.80
C GLY A 1218 1.38 -2.24 -40.71
N ALA A 1219 2.06 -3.37 -40.57
CA ALA A 1219 1.73 -4.63 -41.23
C ALA A 1219 1.56 -5.74 -40.18
N VAL A 1220 0.98 -6.88 -40.60
CA VAL A 1220 0.80 -8.06 -39.74
C VAL A 1220 2.15 -8.57 -39.24
N GLU A 1221 2.31 -8.61 -37.92
CA GLU A 1221 3.51 -9.12 -37.24
C GLU A 1221 3.48 -10.66 -37.22
N ARG A 1222 3.89 -11.24 -38.36
CA ARG A 1222 4.08 -12.70 -38.60
C ARG A 1222 4.89 -13.40 -37.49
N GLY A 1223 5.78 -12.67 -36.83
CA GLY A 1223 6.55 -13.15 -35.69
C GLY A 1223 5.71 -13.59 -34.47
N TRP A 1224 4.40 -13.35 -34.43
CA TRP A 1224 3.49 -14.00 -33.48
C TRP A 1224 2.88 -15.30 -34.04
N HIS A 1225 2.52 -15.31 -35.33
CA HIS A 1225 2.03 -16.50 -36.03
C HIS A 1225 3.09 -17.63 -36.02
N ASP A 1226 4.36 -17.31 -36.27
CA ASP A 1226 5.45 -18.29 -36.27
C ASP A 1226 5.67 -18.93 -34.89
N LYS A 1227 5.58 -18.14 -33.81
CA LYS A 1227 5.67 -18.66 -32.43
C LYS A 1227 4.52 -19.61 -32.15
N ALA A 1228 3.29 -19.26 -32.54
CA ALA A 1228 2.12 -20.11 -32.42
C ALA A 1228 2.26 -21.42 -33.22
N LYS A 1229 2.52 -21.35 -34.54
CA LYS A 1229 2.66 -22.52 -35.42
C LYS A 1229 3.75 -23.48 -34.92
N LYS A 1230 4.92 -22.98 -34.52
CA LYS A 1230 6.01 -23.81 -33.97
C LYS A 1230 5.66 -24.47 -32.62
N THR A 1231 4.92 -23.77 -31.76
CA THR A 1231 4.45 -24.34 -30.47
C THR A 1231 3.42 -25.45 -30.71
N GLN A 1232 2.47 -25.22 -31.62
CA GLN A 1232 1.46 -26.21 -32.02
C GLN A 1232 2.09 -27.44 -32.69
N ALA A 1233 3.10 -27.26 -33.55
CA ALA A 1233 3.77 -28.37 -34.24
C ALA A 1233 4.43 -29.36 -33.28
N VAL A 1234 5.17 -28.85 -32.28
CA VAL A 1234 5.74 -29.68 -31.21
C VAL A 1234 4.64 -30.33 -30.37
N LEU A 1235 3.57 -29.60 -30.04
CA LEU A 1235 2.46 -30.12 -29.24
C LEU A 1235 1.77 -31.31 -29.93
N CYS A 1236 1.50 -31.18 -31.24
CA CYS A 1236 0.99 -32.27 -32.06
C CYS A 1236 1.98 -33.45 -32.06
N ALA A 1237 3.27 -33.22 -32.30
CA ALA A 1237 4.28 -34.28 -32.28
C ALA A 1237 4.36 -35.04 -30.93
N VAL A 1238 4.15 -34.36 -29.78
CA VAL A 1238 4.06 -35.03 -28.47
C VAL A 1238 2.79 -35.89 -28.35
N ARG A 1239 1.62 -35.36 -28.75
CA ARG A 1239 0.35 -36.14 -28.78
C ARG A 1239 0.48 -37.35 -29.70
N ASP A 1240 1.03 -37.15 -30.89
CA ASP A 1240 1.14 -38.17 -31.94
C ASP A 1240 2.17 -39.23 -31.56
N SER A 1241 3.24 -38.85 -30.84
CA SER A 1241 4.16 -39.78 -30.18
C SER A 1241 3.44 -40.67 -29.16
N ILE A 1242 2.58 -40.12 -28.29
CA ILE A 1242 1.77 -40.90 -27.34
C ILE A 1242 0.84 -41.86 -28.08
N ALA A 1243 0.09 -41.35 -29.08
CA ALA A 1243 -0.84 -42.16 -29.87
C ALA A 1243 -0.14 -43.28 -30.67
N ALA A 1244 1.09 -43.06 -31.14
CA ALA A 1244 1.91 -44.03 -31.84
C ALA A 1244 2.60 -45.07 -30.93
N GLY A 1245 2.39 -45.00 -29.60
CA GLY A 1245 2.99 -45.90 -28.61
C GLY A 1245 4.36 -45.45 -28.13
N TYR A 1246 4.53 -44.15 -27.84
CA TYR A 1246 5.77 -43.49 -27.41
C TYR A 1246 6.92 -43.56 -28.44
N LYS A 1247 6.57 -43.62 -29.73
CA LYS A 1247 7.54 -43.58 -30.84
C LYS A 1247 8.06 -42.17 -31.06
N THR A 1248 9.32 -42.04 -31.46
CA THR A 1248 9.89 -40.77 -31.90
C THR A 1248 9.20 -40.29 -33.18
N ILE A 1249 8.80 -39.02 -33.19
CA ILE A 1249 8.26 -38.30 -34.33
C ILE A 1249 9.35 -37.34 -34.83
N SER A 1250 9.52 -37.24 -36.14
CA SER A 1250 10.42 -36.25 -36.77
C SER A 1250 9.66 -34.98 -37.13
N LEU A 1251 10.32 -33.83 -37.01
CA LEU A 1251 9.83 -32.52 -37.44
C LEU A 1251 10.80 -31.81 -38.43
N SER A 1252 11.73 -32.57 -39.01
CA SER A 1252 12.76 -32.11 -39.96
C SER A 1252 12.42 -32.36 -41.42
#